data_AF-A0A6P3FHW2-F1
#
_entry.id   AF-A0A6P3FHW2-F1
#
_cell.length_a   1.000
_cell.length_b   1.000
_cell.length_c   1.000
_cell.angle_alpha   90.00
_cell.angle_beta   90.00
_cell.angle_gamma   90.00
#
_symmetry.space_group_name_H-M   'P 1'
#
loop_
_entity.id
_entity.type
_entity.pdbx_description
1 polymer ?
#
loop_
_entity_poly.entity_id
_entity_poly.type
_entity_poly.pdbx_seq_one_letter_code
_entity_poly.pdbx_strand_id
1 'polypeptide(L)'
;MDGPRSDMGRWRGSPTTPSPEPEPDRDRDRDRDRRSRRGGARSFWARCCGCCSCRNREDDDWGPEPSGSRAPGSRNRGSSSWNRRTESRGSGVNAAGDGTIREGMLVVTGVDLLSSRSDQNRREHHTDEFEYDDLIVRRGQPFHLVLFLNRPYESSDRMALELLIGNNPEVGKGTHVIIPVDKGSSGGWKAHVTKASGQNLNLRVHISPNAIIGKFQFTVRTRCEAGEFQLPLDPRNEIYILFNPWCPEDIVYVDHEDWRQEYVLNESGRIYYGTEAQIGERTWNYGQFDHGVLDACLYILDRRGMPYGGRGDPVSVSRVISAMVNSLDDNGVLIGNWSGDYSRGTNPSAWVGSVEILLSYLRTGYSVPYGQCWVFAGVTTTVLRCLGLATRTVTNFNSAHDTDTSLTMDIYFDENMKPLEHLNHDSVWNFHVWNDCWMKRPDLPSGFDGWQVVDATPQETSSGIFCCGPCSVESIKNGLVYMKYDTPFIFAEVNSDKVYWQRQEDGSFKIVYVEEKAIGTLIVTKAVSSNMREDITHTYKHPEGSEAERKAVETAAAHGSKPNVYATRDSAEDVAMQVEAQDAVMGQDLTLCVVLTNRGSSRRTVKLHLYLSVTYYTGVTGSIFKESKKEVVLAPGASEQVTMPVAYKEYRPHLVDQGAMLLNVSGHVKESGQVLAKQHTFRVRTPDLSLTLLGAAVVGQECEVQIIFKNPLPITLTNVVFRLEGSGLQRPKVLNVGDIGGNETVTLRQTFVPVRPGPRQLIASLDSPQLSQVHGVIQVDVAPASGGRVFSEAGGDSRSGESIPMASRGGA
;
A
#
# COMPACT_ATOMS: atom_id res chain seq x y z
N MET A 1 32.40 -23.38 0.10
CA MET A 1 31.54 -24.13 1.03
C MET A 1 30.24 -23.37 1.08
N ASP A 2 29.30 -23.80 0.26
CA ASP A 2 28.30 -22.89 -0.30
C ASP A 2 26.93 -23.30 0.25
N GLY A 3 26.37 -22.44 1.10
CA GLY A 3 25.06 -22.67 1.69
C GLY A 3 23.96 -22.56 0.63
N PRO A 4 22.87 -23.34 0.76
CA PRO A 4 21.73 -23.23 -0.15
C PRO A 4 21.13 -21.83 -0.06
N ARG A 5 20.84 -21.21 -1.22
CA ARG A 5 20.01 -20.01 -1.27
C ARG A 5 18.60 -20.39 -0.83
N SER A 6 18.07 -19.65 0.14
CA SER A 6 16.76 -19.92 0.74
C SER A 6 15.63 -19.31 -0.09
N ASP A 7 14.85 -20.16 -0.77
CA ASP A 7 13.53 -19.81 -1.34
C ASP A 7 12.45 -19.61 -0.23
N MET A 8 12.85 -19.55 1.04
CA MET A 8 11.97 -19.34 2.20
C MET A 8 11.17 -18.03 2.04
N GLY A 9 9.84 -18.14 1.93
CA GLY A 9 8.95 -16.98 1.79
C GLY A 9 8.87 -16.38 0.38
N ARG A 10 9.18 -17.15 -0.67
CA ARG A 10 8.89 -16.76 -2.07
C ARG A 10 8.13 -17.86 -2.82
N TRP A 11 6.95 -17.50 -3.31
CA TRP A 11 6.17 -18.34 -4.22
C TRP A 11 6.89 -18.53 -5.57
N ARG A 12 6.74 -19.70 -6.18
CA ARG A 12 7.41 -20.04 -7.45
C ARG A 12 6.50 -19.69 -8.63
N GLY A 13 6.84 -18.60 -9.32
CA GLY A 13 6.23 -18.26 -10.61
C GLY A 13 6.41 -19.35 -11.67
N SER A 14 5.50 -19.36 -12.65
CA SER A 14 5.41 -20.37 -13.71
C SER A 14 6.70 -20.59 -14.52
N PRO A 15 6.90 -21.78 -15.12
CA PRO A 15 8.17 -22.19 -15.70
C PRO A 15 8.52 -21.43 -16.98
N THR A 16 9.45 -20.48 -16.88
CA THR A 16 10.10 -19.86 -18.04
C THR A 16 10.94 -20.90 -18.80
N THR A 17 10.64 -21.11 -20.08
CA THR A 17 11.42 -21.98 -20.97
C THR A 17 12.83 -21.41 -21.21
N PRO A 18 13.90 -22.22 -21.07
CA PRO A 18 15.26 -21.73 -21.25
C PRO A 18 15.64 -21.64 -22.75
N SER A 19 15.60 -20.44 -23.31
CA SER A 19 16.30 -20.13 -24.56
C SER A 19 17.82 -20.09 -24.32
N PRO A 20 18.64 -20.83 -25.08
CA PRO A 20 20.09 -20.86 -24.86
C PRO A 20 20.81 -19.70 -25.59
N GLU A 21 21.63 -18.96 -24.85
CA GLU A 21 22.68 -18.09 -25.40
C GLU A 21 24.08 -18.51 -24.86
N PRO A 22 25.17 -18.22 -25.58
CA PRO A 22 26.41 -19.01 -25.48
C PRO A 22 27.40 -18.54 -24.40
N GLU A 23 28.15 -19.50 -23.84
CA GLU A 23 29.37 -19.20 -23.08
C GLU A 23 30.54 -18.77 -24.00
N PRO A 24 31.44 -17.88 -23.55
CA PRO A 24 32.63 -17.49 -24.29
C PRO A 24 33.83 -18.43 -24.06
N ASP A 25 34.60 -18.69 -25.12
CA ASP A 25 35.78 -19.57 -25.10
C ASP A 25 36.87 -19.19 -24.08
N ARG A 26 37.61 -20.22 -23.64
CA ARG A 26 38.97 -20.09 -23.10
C ARG A 26 39.86 -21.21 -23.63
N ASP A 27 40.90 -20.83 -24.38
CA ASP A 27 41.86 -21.76 -24.96
C ASP A 27 42.59 -22.64 -23.92
N ARG A 28 42.84 -23.91 -24.30
CA ARG A 28 44.20 -24.48 -24.27
C ARG A 28 44.34 -25.81 -25.04
N ASP A 29 45.48 -25.93 -25.68
CA ASP A 29 45.92 -26.98 -26.61
C ASP A 29 45.74 -28.44 -26.13
N ARG A 30 45.41 -29.38 -27.05
CA ARG A 30 46.46 -30.20 -27.73
C ARG A 30 45.95 -31.21 -28.79
N ASP A 31 46.71 -31.26 -29.88
CA ASP A 31 47.03 -32.40 -30.77
C ASP A 31 45.93 -33.29 -31.45
N ARG A 32 46.05 -33.34 -32.80
CA ARG A 32 46.07 -34.55 -33.67
C ARG A 32 44.79 -35.18 -34.28
N ASP A 33 44.60 -34.78 -35.55
CA ASP A 33 44.93 -35.59 -36.77
C ASP A 33 43.77 -36.01 -37.72
N ARG A 34 44.04 -35.86 -39.04
CA ARG A 34 43.42 -36.49 -40.25
C ARG A 34 42.03 -36.07 -40.80
N ARG A 35 42.06 -35.42 -41.98
CA ARG A 35 41.55 -35.88 -43.32
C ARG A 35 40.12 -36.50 -43.38
N SER A 36 39.16 -36.14 -44.27
CA SER A 36 39.29 -35.56 -45.63
C SER A 36 37.94 -35.25 -46.35
N ARG A 37 37.98 -34.27 -47.30
CA ARG A 37 37.31 -34.18 -48.64
C ARG A 37 35.91 -34.80 -48.95
N ARG A 38 35.10 -33.95 -49.66
CA ARG A 38 34.27 -34.16 -50.90
C ARG A 38 32.75 -34.41 -50.83
N GLY A 39 32.01 -33.59 -51.61
CA GLY A 39 30.69 -33.87 -52.23
C GLY A 39 29.45 -33.44 -51.43
N GLY A 40 28.30 -33.08 -52.04
CA GLY A 40 27.98 -32.83 -53.46
C GLY A 40 26.46 -32.79 -53.77
N ALA A 41 26.04 -32.04 -54.80
CA ALA A 41 24.65 -31.82 -55.28
C ALA A 41 23.74 -30.97 -54.32
N ARG A 42 22.74 -30.15 -54.71
CA ARG A 42 21.79 -30.03 -55.86
C ARG A 42 20.68 -31.09 -55.89
N SER A 43 19.42 -30.83 -56.27
CA SER A 43 18.55 -29.63 -56.39
C SER A 43 17.20 -30.07 -56.99
N PHE A 44 16.02 -29.53 -56.61
CA PHE A 44 14.77 -29.87 -57.34
C PHE A 44 13.71 -28.75 -57.48
N TRP A 45 13.68 -28.14 -58.67
CA TRP A 45 12.56 -27.58 -59.45
C TRP A 45 11.63 -26.45 -58.94
N ALA A 46 11.20 -25.65 -59.93
CA ALA A 46 10.06 -24.72 -59.91
C ALA A 46 9.37 -24.76 -61.30
N ARG A 47 8.08 -24.38 -61.38
CA ARG A 47 7.20 -24.08 -62.55
C ARG A 47 5.72 -24.19 -62.08
N CYS A 48 4.69 -23.57 -62.68
CA CYS A 48 4.57 -22.64 -63.81
C CYS A 48 3.32 -21.73 -63.64
N CYS A 49 3.10 -20.75 -64.54
CA CYS A 49 1.93 -19.84 -64.57
C CYS A 49 0.90 -20.23 -65.67
N GLY A 50 -0.35 -19.72 -65.65
CA GLY A 50 -1.43 -20.22 -66.54
C GLY A 50 -2.75 -19.44 -66.77
N CYS A 51 -2.84 -18.12 -66.58
CA CYS A 51 -3.81 -17.20 -67.22
C CYS A 51 -5.37 -17.34 -67.04
N CYS A 52 -6.07 -16.27 -67.48
CA CYS A 52 -7.54 -16.06 -67.63
C CYS A 52 -8.36 -15.76 -66.34
N SER A 53 -9.32 -14.83 -66.32
CA SER A 53 -9.63 -13.73 -67.29
C SER A 53 -10.60 -12.66 -66.72
N CYS A 54 -10.24 -11.39 -66.94
CA CYS A 54 -11.08 -10.18 -67.12
C CYS A 54 -12.49 -10.07 -66.48
N ARG A 55 -12.71 -9.07 -65.60
CA ARG A 55 -13.41 -7.80 -65.95
C ARG A 55 -13.52 -6.77 -64.80
N ASN A 56 -13.33 -5.50 -65.16
CA ASN A 56 -13.95 -4.25 -64.65
C ASN A 56 -13.92 -3.89 -63.16
N ARG A 57 -13.78 -2.61 -62.76
CA ARG A 57 -13.22 -1.35 -63.35
C ARG A 57 -13.11 -0.35 -62.17
N GLU A 58 -11.96 0.30 -61.95
CA GLU A 58 -11.67 1.73 -62.22
C GLU A 58 -12.50 2.76 -61.40
N ASP A 59 -12.03 3.92 -60.92
CA ASP A 59 -10.70 4.59 -60.70
C ASP A 59 -11.00 5.75 -59.68
N ASP A 60 -10.12 6.52 -59.02
CA ASP A 60 -8.65 6.74 -58.92
C ASP A 60 -8.41 7.27 -57.47
N ASP A 61 -7.41 6.85 -56.68
CA ASP A 61 -5.98 7.26 -56.63
C ASP A 61 -5.64 8.49 -55.74
N TRP A 62 -4.50 8.40 -55.03
CA TRP A 62 -3.39 9.38 -54.98
C TRP A 62 -2.35 8.96 -53.93
N GLY A 63 -1.28 8.28 -54.37
CA GLY A 63 -0.20 7.78 -53.51
C GLY A 63 0.95 8.77 -53.20
N PRO A 64 1.84 8.44 -52.24
CA PRO A 64 3.10 9.16 -51.97
C PRO A 64 4.33 8.49 -52.60
N GLU A 65 5.37 9.24 -52.98
CA GLU A 65 6.79 8.87 -53.30
C GLU A 65 7.53 10.13 -53.87
N PRO A 66 8.86 10.19 -54.12
CA PRO A 66 9.97 9.80 -53.24
C PRO A 66 11.28 10.68 -53.33
N SER A 67 12.25 10.37 -52.45
CA SER A 67 13.72 10.51 -52.64
C SER A 67 14.38 11.93 -52.67
N GLY A 68 15.68 12.09 -52.33
CA GLY A 68 16.59 11.18 -51.61
C GLY A 68 18.11 11.47 -51.69
N SER A 69 18.85 11.22 -50.58
CA SER A 69 20.33 11.12 -50.47
C SER A 69 21.17 12.42 -50.65
N ARG A 70 22.36 12.64 -50.03
CA ARG A 70 23.41 11.77 -49.43
C ARG A 70 24.09 12.41 -48.20
N ALA A 71 24.83 11.60 -47.43
CA ALA A 71 25.82 12.01 -46.39
C ALA A 71 27.28 11.86 -46.94
N PRO A 72 28.43 11.99 -46.20
CA PRO A 72 28.68 11.71 -44.77
C PRO A 72 29.56 12.75 -43.99
N GLY A 73 29.71 12.59 -42.66
CA GLY A 73 30.74 13.34 -41.90
C GLY A 73 30.81 13.19 -40.37
N SER A 74 31.72 12.33 -39.87
CA SER A 74 32.30 12.33 -38.51
C SER A 74 31.43 11.97 -37.28
N ARG A 75 32.11 11.78 -36.14
CA ARG A 75 31.60 11.27 -34.85
C ARG A 75 31.95 12.23 -33.71
N ASN A 76 31.09 12.34 -32.70
CA ASN A 76 31.51 11.96 -31.33
C ASN A 76 30.30 11.72 -30.40
N ARG A 77 30.45 10.80 -29.44
CA ARG A 77 29.56 10.66 -28.27
C ARG A 77 30.35 11.07 -27.03
N GLY A 78 29.80 11.96 -26.22
CA GLY A 78 30.36 12.34 -24.91
C GLY A 78 29.25 12.30 -23.86
N SER A 79 29.40 11.44 -22.85
CA SER A 79 28.54 11.44 -21.67
C SER A 79 29.04 12.48 -20.68
N SER A 80 28.15 13.30 -20.12
CA SER A 80 28.46 14.30 -19.09
C SER A 80 27.88 13.92 -17.74
N SER A 81 28.77 13.53 -16.82
CA SER A 81 28.46 13.36 -15.40
C SER A 81 28.12 14.72 -14.78
N TRP A 82 27.04 14.79 -13.99
CA TRP A 82 26.70 15.95 -13.19
C TRP A 82 27.52 15.96 -11.91
N ASN A 83 28.56 16.79 -11.85
CA ASN A 83 29.41 16.93 -10.68
C ASN A 83 29.28 18.35 -10.10
N ARG A 84 28.62 18.47 -8.94
CA ARG A 84 28.22 19.76 -8.34
C ARG A 84 29.42 20.41 -7.64
N ARG A 85 29.92 21.53 -8.17
CA ARG A 85 30.82 22.45 -7.45
C ARG A 85 30.20 23.83 -7.29
N THR A 86 30.46 24.43 -6.14
CA THR A 86 29.98 25.74 -5.72
C THR A 86 31.01 26.82 -6.03
N GLU A 87 30.61 27.85 -6.77
CA GLU A 87 31.27 29.17 -6.75
C GLU A 87 30.21 30.24 -6.45
N SER A 88 30.65 31.38 -5.91
CA SER A 88 29.76 32.40 -5.35
C SER A 88 30.05 33.79 -5.90
N ARG A 89 29.02 34.65 -5.85
CA ARG A 89 28.99 36.07 -6.27
C ARG A 89 28.91 36.31 -7.78
N GLY A 90 27.88 37.06 -8.16
CA GLY A 90 27.63 37.52 -9.52
C GLY A 90 26.16 37.90 -9.67
N SER A 91 25.80 39.14 -9.30
CA SER A 91 24.48 39.66 -9.66
C SER A 91 24.44 39.84 -11.18
N GLY A 92 23.61 39.05 -11.86
CA GLY A 92 23.62 38.97 -13.32
C GLY A 92 22.35 38.31 -13.84
N VAL A 93 21.32 39.13 -14.07
CA VAL A 93 20.11 38.70 -14.76
C VAL A 93 20.46 38.39 -16.22
N ASN A 94 20.28 37.14 -16.64
CA ASN A 94 20.31 36.75 -18.04
C ASN A 94 18.97 36.10 -18.38
N ALA A 95 18.12 36.83 -19.11
CA ALA A 95 16.79 36.40 -19.48
C ALA A 95 16.76 35.73 -20.87
N ALA A 96 15.84 34.79 -21.04
CA ALA A 96 15.43 34.29 -22.35
C ALA A 96 13.96 34.71 -22.56
N GLY A 97 13.75 35.87 -23.20
CA GLY A 97 12.44 36.50 -23.33
C GLY A 97 12.49 38.01 -23.24
N ASP A 98 13.31 38.66 -24.07
CA ASP A 98 13.46 40.12 -24.07
C ASP A 98 12.26 40.83 -24.74
N GLY A 99 11.19 40.93 -23.95
CA GLY A 99 10.17 41.96 -24.13
C GLY A 99 10.53 43.17 -23.28
N THR A 100 11.37 44.08 -23.80
CA THR A 100 11.66 45.38 -23.18
C THR A 100 10.39 46.04 -22.63
N ILE A 101 10.31 46.19 -21.30
CA ILE A 101 9.14 46.78 -20.64
C ILE A 101 8.99 48.23 -21.08
N ARG A 102 7.88 48.53 -21.75
CA ARG A 102 7.56 49.87 -22.27
C ARG A 102 6.62 50.61 -21.34
N GLU A 103 6.67 51.94 -21.42
CA GLU A 103 5.72 52.81 -20.74
C GLU A 103 4.28 52.47 -21.17
N GLY A 104 3.34 52.51 -20.22
CA GLY A 104 1.94 52.12 -20.42
C GLY A 104 1.63 50.62 -20.35
N MET A 105 2.62 49.73 -20.48
CA MET A 105 2.38 48.27 -20.36
C MET A 105 1.87 47.90 -18.96
N LEU A 106 0.86 47.03 -18.89
CA LEU A 106 0.43 46.43 -17.62
C LEU A 106 1.41 45.31 -17.22
N VAL A 107 2.19 45.53 -16.17
CA VAL A 107 3.21 44.59 -15.67
C VAL A 107 2.81 44.12 -14.28
N VAL A 108 2.83 42.81 -14.05
CA VAL A 108 2.69 42.21 -12.72
C VAL A 108 4.05 42.29 -12.02
N THR A 109 4.11 43.05 -10.93
CA THR A 109 5.33 43.30 -10.13
C THR A 109 5.47 42.32 -8.97
N GLY A 110 4.41 41.61 -8.60
CA GLY A 110 4.42 40.55 -7.60
C GLY A 110 3.08 39.82 -7.51
N VAL A 111 3.09 38.70 -6.79
CA VAL A 111 1.93 37.86 -6.50
C VAL A 111 1.90 37.59 -5.00
N ASP A 112 0.72 37.65 -4.40
CA ASP A 112 0.42 37.11 -3.08
C ASP A 112 -0.67 36.05 -3.24
N LEU A 113 -0.33 34.80 -2.92
CA LEU A 113 -1.22 33.64 -3.03
C LEU A 113 -2.04 33.39 -1.76
N LEU A 114 -1.87 34.20 -0.70
CA LEU A 114 -2.49 34.00 0.62
C LEU A 114 -2.29 32.55 1.09
N SER A 115 -1.03 32.09 1.04
CA SER A 115 -0.65 30.68 1.15
C SER A 115 -0.33 30.22 2.57
N SER A 116 -0.28 31.13 3.55
CA SER A 116 0.05 30.77 4.92
C SER A 116 -0.98 29.78 5.48
N ARG A 117 -0.52 28.87 6.35
CA ARG A 117 -1.39 27.96 7.11
C ARG A 117 -2.45 28.71 7.93
N SER A 118 -2.17 29.96 8.33
CA SER A 118 -3.13 30.84 9.00
C SER A 118 -4.08 31.61 8.07
N ASP A 119 -3.89 31.58 6.76
CA ASP A 119 -4.72 32.36 5.82
C ASP A 119 -6.07 31.69 5.56
N GLN A 120 -6.94 32.40 4.82
CA GLN A 120 -8.29 31.91 4.50
C GLN A 120 -8.24 30.72 3.54
N ASN A 121 -7.36 30.75 2.51
CA ASN A 121 -7.27 29.69 1.50
C ASN A 121 -6.97 28.32 2.11
N ARG A 122 -5.87 28.19 2.88
CA ARG A 122 -5.45 26.90 3.45
C ARG A 122 -6.51 26.31 4.40
N ARG A 123 -7.15 27.17 5.21
CA ARG A 123 -8.19 26.74 6.17
C ARG A 123 -9.51 26.37 5.49
N GLU A 124 -9.99 27.15 4.52
CA GLU A 124 -11.23 26.84 3.78
C GLU A 124 -11.08 25.59 2.91
N HIS A 125 -9.88 25.33 2.36
CA HIS A 125 -9.61 24.10 1.59
C HIS A 125 -9.25 22.89 2.45
N HIS A 126 -9.20 23.01 3.79
CA HIS A 126 -8.80 21.93 4.70
C HIS A 126 -7.40 21.37 4.35
N THR A 127 -6.41 22.27 4.24
CA THR A 127 -5.00 21.98 3.93
C THR A 127 -4.03 22.70 4.87
N ASP A 128 -4.50 23.37 5.92
CA ASP A 128 -3.71 24.16 6.85
C ASP A 128 -2.78 23.34 7.76
N GLU A 129 -3.08 22.07 8.01
CA GLU A 129 -2.19 21.17 8.77
C GLU A 129 -0.88 20.82 8.02
N PHE A 130 -0.89 20.76 6.67
CA PHE A 130 0.31 20.45 5.87
C PHE A 130 1.47 21.41 6.17
N GLU A 131 2.64 20.88 6.57
CA GLU A 131 3.86 21.62 6.92
C GLU A 131 4.59 22.23 5.70
N TYR A 132 3.88 23.05 4.93
CA TYR A 132 4.34 23.68 3.68
C TYR A 132 3.97 25.16 3.65
N ASP A 133 4.84 26.00 3.07
CA ASP A 133 4.62 27.44 2.87
C ASP A 133 3.95 27.75 1.51
N ASP A 134 4.05 26.82 0.54
CA ASP A 134 3.37 26.86 -0.76
C ASP A 134 1.84 26.90 -0.62
N LEU A 135 1.13 27.36 -1.66
CA LEU A 135 -0.32 27.28 -1.69
C LEU A 135 -0.75 25.83 -1.98
N ILE A 136 -1.45 25.19 -1.04
CA ILE A 136 -2.09 23.88 -1.21
C ILE A 136 -3.60 24.07 -1.21
N VAL A 137 -4.27 23.72 -2.31
CA VAL A 137 -5.71 23.86 -2.50
C VAL A 137 -6.34 22.56 -3.01
N ARG A 138 -7.66 22.43 -2.86
CA ARG A 138 -8.45 21.30 -3.34
C ARG A 138 -9.29 21.70 -4.56
N ARG A 139 -9.40 20.81 -5.53
CA ARG A 139 -10.13 21.04 -6.79
C ARG A 139 -11.63 21.28 -6.59
N GLY A 140 -12.30 21.86 -7.57
CA GLY A 140 -13.74 22.18 -7.49
C GLY A 140 -14.13 23.32 -6.52
N GLN A 141 -13.17 23.90 -5.79
CA GLN A 141 -13.40 24.95 -4.80
C GLN A 141 -12.60 26.21 -5.18
N PRO A 142 -13.12 27.44 -4.95
CA PRO A 142 -12.41 28.67 -5.27
C PRO A 142 -11.43 29.12 -4.18
N PHE A 143 -10.30 29.68 -4.60
CA PHE A 143 -9.32 30.36 -3.74
C PHE A 143 -9.15 31.83 -4.13
N HIS A 144 -8.47 32.62 -3.29
CA HIS A 144 -8.21 34.04 -3.49
C HIS A 144 -6.72 34.32 -3.71
N LEU A 145 -6.38 35.34 -4.51
CA LEU A 145 -5.01 35.84 -4.64
C LEU A 145 -5.00 37.35 -4.91
N VAL A 146 -3.86 38.00 -4.67
CA VAL A 146 -3.64 39.42 -4.98
C VAL A 146 -2.49 39.53 -5.98
N LEU A 147 -2.70 40.31 -7.04
CA LEU A 147 -1.64 40.71 -7.97
C LEU A 147 -1.24 42.15 -7.66
N PHE A 148 0.07 42.38 -7.56
CA PHE A 148 0.65 43.71 -7.52
C PHE A 148 1.04 44.13 -8.94
N LEU A 149 0.72 45.35 -9.32
CA LEU A 149 0.83 45.86 -10.69
C LEU A 149 1.69 47.14 -10.72
N ASN A 150 2.28 47.44 -11.88
CA ASN A 150 2.99 48.72 -12.06
C ASN A 150 2.02 49.92 -12.20
N ARG A 151 0.79 49.70 -12.66
CA ARG A 151 -0.29 50.70 -12.78
C ARG A 151 -1.66 50.08 -12.45
N PRO A 152 -2.71 50.88 -12.24
CA PRO A 152 -4.07 50.36 -12.12
C PRO A 152 -4.50 49.50 -13.31
N TYR A 153 -5.36 48.52 -13.03
CA TYR A 153 -6.01 47.65 -14.02
C TYR A 153 -7.21 48.35 -14.67
N GLU A 154 -7.29 48.30 -15.99
CA GLU A 154 -8.34 48.96 -16.79
C GLU A 154 -9.18 47.95 -17.58
N SER A 155 -10.39 48.34 -18.00
CA SER A 155 -11.28 47.47 -18.80
C SER A 155 -10.79 47.24 -20.25
N SER A 156 -9.83 48.04 -20.70
CA SER A 156 -9.01 47.87 -21.90
C SER A 156 -8.08 46.65 -21.80
N ASP A 157 -7.49 46.42 -20.63
CA ASP A 157 -6.51 45.38 -20.38
C ASP A 157 -7.09 43.97 -20.55
N ARG A 158 -6.21 43.02 -20.90
CA ARG A 158 -6.53 41.59 -20.95
C ARG A 158 -5.52 40.86 -20.08
N MET A 159 -6.02 40.03 -19.17
CA MET A 159 -5.21 39.23 -18.26
C MET A 159 -5.64 37.77 -18.33
N ALA A 160 -4.68 36.86 -18.25
CA ALA A 160 -4.92 35.44 -18.05
C ALA A 160 -3.94 34.90 -17.01
N LEU A 161 -4.45 34.05 -16.12
CA LEU A 161 -3.61 33.23 -15.25
C LEU A 161 -3.28 31.94 -16.01
N GLU A 162 -2.04 31.46 -15.94
CA GLU A 162 -1.66 30.17 -16.53
C GLU A 162 -1.06 29.26 -15.46
N LEU A 163 -1.55 28.02 -15.40
CA LEU A 163 -0.98 26.95 -14.59
C LEU A 163 -0.39 25.88 -15.52
N LEU A 164 0.82 25.43 -15.22
CA LEU A 164 1.58 24.49 -16.04
C LEU A 164 2.06 23.32 -15.18
N ILE A 165 1.91 22.09 -15.68
CA ILE A 165 2.39 20.88 -14.99
C ILE A 165 3.03 19.87 -15.95
N GLY A 166 4.15 19.28 -15.53
CA GLY A 166 4.94 18.34 -16.31
C GLY A 166 5.81 19.01 -17.39
N ASN A 167 6.70 18.21 -17.98
CA ASN A 167 7.77 18.71 -18.87
C ASN A 167 7.26 19.36 -20.16
N ASN A 168 6.14 18.86 -20.71
CA ASN A 168 5.48 19.38 -21.92
C ASN A 168 4.01 19.71 -21.59
N PRO A 169 3.70 20.91 -21.09
CA PRO A 169 2.34 21.36 -20.84
C PRO A 169 1.52 21.50 -22.14
N GLU A 170 0.29 20.98 -22.16
CA GLU A 170 -0.60 20.97 -23.32
C GLU A 170 -2.05 21.28 -22.90
N VAL A 171 -2.68 22.27 -23.55
CA VAL A 171 -4.07 22.69 -23.25
C VAL A 171 -5.06 21.55 -23.49
N GLY A 172 -4.89 20.78 -24.58
CA GLY A 172 -5.74 19.64 -24.91
C GLY A 172 -5.63 18.45 -23.95
N LYS A 173 -4.66 18.45 -23.03
CA LYS A 173 -4.48 17.43 -21.98
C LYS A 173 -4.76 17.98 -20.58
N GLY A 174 -5.19 19.24 -20.47
CA GLY A 174 -5.38 19.94 -19.19
C GLY A 174 -4.09 20.27 -18.42
N THR A 175 -2.91 19.95 -18.96
CA THR A 175 -1.62 20.18 -18.30
C THR A 175 -1.07 21.59 -18.51
N HIS A 176 -1.63 22.35 -19.46
CA HIS A 176 -1.53 23.80 -19.55
C HIS A 176 -2.93 24.40 -19.38
N VAL A 177 -3.23 24.92 -18.19
CA VAL A 177 -4.51 25.57 -17.90
C VAL A 177 -4.35 27.07 -18.16
N ILE A 178 -5.17 27.64 -19.03
CA ILE A 178 -5.22 29.09 -19.29
C ILE A 178 -6.57 29.60 -18.79
N ILE A 179 -6.55 30.59 -17.88
CA ILE A 179 -7.72 31.14 -17.19
C ILE A 179 -7.83 32.65 -17.49
N PRO A 180 -8.60 33.06 -18.50
CA PRO A 180 -8.87 34.47 -18.75
C PRO A 180 -9.63 35.12 -17.60
N VAL A 181 -9.20 36.31 -17.17
CA VAL A 181 -9.87 37.09 -16.13
C VAL A 181 -11.15 37.72 -16.69
N ASP A 182 -12.25 37.62 -15.93
CA ASP A 182 -13.60 38.10 -16.25
C ASP A 182 -14.18 37.59 -17.59
N LYS A 183 -13.63 36.50 -18.15
CA LYS A 183 -14.06 35.88 -19.42
C LYS A 183 -14.07 34.35 -19.33
N GLY A 184 -15.18 33.79 -18.84
CA GLY A 184 -15.38 32.34 -18.74
C GLY A 184 -16.81 31.91 -19.05
N SER A 185 -16.98 30.65 -19.43
CA SER A 185 -18.28 30.02 -19.72
C SER A 185 -18.93 29.41 -18.47
N SER A 186 -20.09 28.76 -18.63
CA SER A 186 -20.83 28.09 -17.56
C SER A 186 -20.24 26.72 -17.18
N GLY A 187 -18.99 26.68 -16.71
CA GLY A 187 -18.37 25.49 -16.11
C GLY A 187 -16.85 25.63 -15.92
N GLY A 188 -16.24 24.74 -15.14
CA GLY A 188 -14.78 24.61 -15.03
C GLY A 188 -14.02 25.82 -14.45
N TRP A 189 -12.77 25.98 -14.89
CA TRP A 189 -11.82 26.99 -14.42
C TRP A 189 -12.23 28.43 -14.76
N LYS A 190 -12.20 29.35 -13.78
CA LYS A 190 -12.57 30.77 -13.97
C LYS A 190 -11.81 31.70 -13.01
N ALA A 191 -11.34 32.85 -13.50
CA ALA A 191 -10.83 33.94 -12.67
C ALA A 191 -11.74 35.16 -12.79
N HIS A 192 -12.03 35.83 -11.66
CA HIS A 192 -12.85 37.03 -11.62
C HIS A 192 -12.28 38.07 -10.66
N VAL A 193 -12.41 39.35 -11.03
CA VAL A 193 -11.98 40.48 -10.19
C VAL A 193 -12.96 40.67 -9.04
N THR A 194 -12.47 40.59 -7.81
CA THR A 194 -13.25 40.87 -6.60
C THR A 194 -13.06 42.29 -6.09
N LYS A 195 -11.87 42.88 -6.33
CA LYS A 195 -11.54 44.26 -6.00
C LYS A 195 -10.36 44.73 -6.86
N ALA A 196 -10.45 45.91 -7.43
CA ALA A 196 -9.31 46.64 -7.99
C ALA A 196 -9.11 47.92 -7.14
N SER A 197 -7.88 48.20 -6.71
CA SER A 197 -7.61 49.32 -5.80
C SER A 197 -6.16 49.80 -5.94
N GLY A 198 -5.98 50.96 -6.60
CA GLY A 198 -4.65 51.46 -6.95
C GLY A 198 -3.91 50.45 -7.84
N GLN A 199 -2.73 50.03 -7.41
CA GLN A 199 -1.88 49.03 -8.07
C GLN A 199 -2.21 47.57 -7.66
N ASN A 200 -3.22 47.33 -6.82
CA ASN A 200 -3.55 46.00 -6.32
C ASN A 200 -4.82 45.46 -6.98
N LEU A 201 -4.78 44.21 -7.45
CA LEU A 201 -5.91 43.51 -8.08
C LEU A 201 -6.18 42.18 -7.35
N ASN A 202 -7.28 42.12 -6.61
CA ASN A 202 -7.70 40.93 -5.88
C ASN A 202 -8.56 40.05 -6.79
N LEU A 203 -8.06 38.85 -7.10
CA LEU A 203 -8.77 37.85 -7.89
C LEU A 203 -9.34 36.74 -7.00
N ARG A 204 -10.41 36.12 -7.46
CA ARG A 204 -10.89 34.83 -6.96
C ARG A 204 -10.92 33.83 -8.11
N VAL A 205 -10.33 32.66 -7.89
CA VAL A 205 -10.06 31.65 -8.92
C VAL A 205 -10.82 30.38 -8.58
N HIS A 206 -11.82 30.03 -9.40
CA HIS A 206 -12.51 28.75 -9.31
C HIS A 206 -11.69 27.66 -9.99
N ILE A 207 -11.40 26.58 -9.26
CA ILE A 207 -10.75 25.38 -9.78
C ILE A 207 -11.82 24.44 -10.37
N SER A 208 -11.56 23.80 -11.50
CA SER A 208 -12.45 22.75 -12.04
C SER A 208 -12.54 21.55 -11.07
N PRO A 209 -13.72 20.94 -10.81
CA PRO A 209 -13.81 19.71 -10.01
C PRO A 209 -13.08 18.53 -10.67
N ASN A 210 -12.92 18.56 -12.00
CA ASN A 210 -12.16 17.57 -12.77
C ASN A 210 -10.71 17.98 -13.02
N ALA A 211 -10.13 18.87 -12.19
CA ALA A 211 -8.73 19.27 -12.34
C ALA A 211 -7.76 18.11 -12.04
N ILE A 212 -6.64 18.10 -12.76
CA ILE A 212 -5.47 17.27 -12.48
C ILE A 212 -4.91 17.61 -11.10
N ILE A 213 -4.53 16.60 -10.31
CA ILE A 213 -3.81 16.80 -9.06
C ILE A 213 -2.28 16.79 -9.26
N GLY A 214 -1.57 17.54 -8.42
CA GLY A 214 -0.12 17.70 -8.48
C GLY A 214 0.36 19.11 -8.16
N LYS A 215 1.67 19.35 -8.30
CA LYS A 215 2.28 20.68 -8.15
C LYS A 215 2.33 21.39 -9.51
N PHE A 216 1.71 22.56 -9.60
CA PHE A 216 1.66 23.39 -10.80
C PHE A 216 2.58 24.61 -10.66
N GLN A 217 3.25 24.96 -11.76
CA GLN A 217 3.91 26.25 -11.92
C GLN A 217 2.89 27.32 -12.31
N PHE A 218 3.01 28.52 -11.75
CA PHE A 218 2.08 29.63 -11.96
C PHE A 218 2.75 30.79 -12.69
N THR A 219 2.03 31.38 -13.65
CA THR A 219 2.39 32.66 -14.29
C THR A 219 1.14 33.47 -14.61
N VAL A 220 1.33 34.76 -14.84
CA VAL A 220 0.28 35.68 -15.29
C VAL A 220 0.72 36.31 -16.60
N ARG A 221 -0.15 36.25 -17.61
CA ARG A 221 -0.01 37.01 -18.86
C ARG A 221 -0.91 38.23 -18.85
N THR A 222 -0.38 39.33 -19.37
CA THR A 222 -1.10 40.58 -19.62
C THR A 222 -0.91 41.02 -21.07
N ARG A 223 -1.96 41.57 -21.68
CA ARG A 223 -1.96 42.18 -23.02
C ARG A 223 -2.75 43.49 -22.97
N CYS A 224 -2.13 44.55 -23.44
CA CYS A 224 -2.70 45.90 -23.57
C CYS A 224 -2.18 46.55 -24.87
N GLU A 225 -2.62 47.76 -25.21
CA GLU A 225 -2.19 48.45 -26.44
C GLU A 225 -0.68 48.75 -26.47
N ALA A 226 -0.06 48.95 -25.30
CA ALA A 226 1.37 49.21 -25.18
C ALA A 226 2.26 47.95 -25.34
N GLY A 227 1.67 46.74 -25.22
CA GLY A 227 2.40 45.48 -25.38
C GLY A 227 1.86 44.31 -24.56
N GLU A 228 2.61 43.22 -24.58
CA GLU A 228 2.37 41.99 -23.82
C GLU A 228 3.47 41.76 -22.79
N PHE A 229 3.09 41.28 -21.60
CA PHE A 229 4.01 40.87 -20.55
C PHE A 229 3.60 39.49 -20.01
N GLN A 230 4.61 38.73 -19.56
CA GLN A 230 4.43 37.46 -18.89
C GLN A 230 5.30 37.43 -17.63
N LEU A 231 4.70 37.14 -16.49
CA LEU A 231 5.41 36.99 -15.22
C LEU A 231 6.41 35.82 -15.33
N PRO A 232 7.71 36.01 -15.03
CA PRO A 232 8.65 34.90 -14.95
C PRO A 232 8.18 33.80 -13.98
N LEU A 233 8.44 32.54 -14.32
CA LEU A 233 8.15 31.42 -13.42
C LEU A 233 9.05 31.50 -12.19
N ASP A 234 8.44 31.44 -11.00
CA ASP A 234 9.10 31.52 -9.70
C ASP A 234 8.60 30.36 -8.83
N PRO A 235 9.47 29.49 -8.28
CA PRO A 235 9.07 28.38 -7.43
C PRO A 235 8.19 28.79 -6.24
N ARG A 236 8.33 30.03 -5.74
CA ARG A 236 7.52 30.57 -4.63
C ARG A 236 6.05 30.79 -4.99
N ASN A 237 5.71 30.76 -6.27
CA ASN A 237 4.35 30.87 -6.77
C ASN A 237 3.75 29.51 -7.17
N GLU A 238 4.44 28.38 -6.92
CA GLU A 238 3.91 27.07 -7.26
C GLU A 238 2.70 26.70 -6.38
N ILE A 239 1.74 25.98 -6.97
CA ILE A 239 0.44 25.66 -6.35
C ILE A 239 0.23 24.15 -6.38
N TYR A 240 0.05 23.52 -5.22
CA TYR A 240 -0.41 22.13 -5.14
C TYR A 240 -1.93 22.08 -5.26
N ILE A 241 -2.43 21.20 -6.12
CA ILE A 241 -3.86 20.90 -6.27
C ILE A 241 -4.12 19.45 -5.87
N LEU A 242 -5.06 19.24 -4.95
CA LEU A 242 -5.46 17.94 -4.41
C LEU A 242 -6.91 17.57 -4.78
N PHE A 243 -7.27 16.30 -4.56
CA PHE A 243 -8.66 15.83 -4.63
C PHE A 243 -9.51 16.47 -3.52
N ASN A 244 -10.83 16.62 -3.75
CA ASN A 244 -11.73 17.34 -2.84
C ASN A 244 -12.93 16.54 -2.32
N PRO A 245 -12.78 15.84 -1.18
CA PRO A 245 -13.87 15.19 -0.46
C PRO A 245 -15.01 16.12 -0.01
N TRP A 246 -14.80 17.44 0.02
CA TRP A 246 -15.83 18.43 0.40
C TRP A 246 -16.63 18.98 -0.80
N CYS A 247 -16.25 18.68 -2.05
CA CYS A 247 -16.91 19.19 -3.25
C CYS A 247 -17.89 18.16 -3.85
N PRO A 248 -19.22 18.39 -3.87
CA PRO A 248 -20.21 17.42 -4.39
C PRO A 248 -20.00 17.00 -5.85
N GLU A 249 -19.39 17.87 -6.65
CA GLU A 249 -19.05 17.65 -8.06
C GLU A 249 -17.80 16.76 -8.25
N ASP A 250 -17.01 16.51 -7.19
CA ASP A 250 -15.84 15.61 -7.26
C ASP A 250 -16.27 14.13 -7.24
N ILE A 251 -15.47 13.28 -7.88
CA ILE A 251 -15.59 11.82 -7.88
C ILE A 251 -15.29 11.25 -6.48
N VAL A 252 -14.46 11.92 -5.67
CA VAL A 252 -14.12 11.49 -4.29
C VAL A 252 -15.00 12.09 -3.19
N TYR A 253 -16.11 12.74 -3.54
CA TYR A 253 -16.98 13.43 -2.57
C TYR A 253 -17.46 12.52 -1.43
N VAL A 254 -17.31 12.99 -0.20
CA VAL A 254 -17.86 12.38 1.02
C VAL A 254 -18.83 13.38 1.65
N ASP A 255 -20.09 13.00 1.84
CA ASP A 255 -21.13 13.82 2.46
C ASP A 255 -21.08 13.82 4.00
N HIS A 256 -20.54 12.77 4.60
CA HIS A 256 -20.33 12.61 6.04
C HIS A 256 -19.09 13.39 6.55
N GLU A 257 -19.28 14.40 7.40
CA GLU A 257 -18.17 15.23 7.92
C GLU A 257 -17.24 14.46 8.88
N ASP A 258 -17.80 13.62 9.74
CA ASP A 258 -17.05 12.72 10.63
C ASP A 258 -16.18 11.72 9.84
N TRP A 259 -16.66 11.27 8.68
CA TRP A 259 -15.88 10.47 7.74
C TRP A 259 -14.77 11.28 7.07
N ARG A 260 -14.95 12.57 6.77
CA ARG A 260 -13.87 13.44 6.26
C ARG A 260 -12.80 13.67 7.32
N GLN A 261 -13.19 13.88 8.58
CA GLN A 261 -12.27 13.96 9.70
C GLN A 261 -11.48 12.65 9.89
N GLU A 262 -12.14 11.50 9.98
CA GLU A 262 -11.46 10.21 10.22
C GLU A 262 -10.66 9.70 9.01
N TYR A 263 -11.22 9.78 7.80
CA TYR A 263 -10.67 9.10 6.63
C TYR A 263 -9.82 9.98 5.71
N VAL A 264 -9.74 11.29 5.96
CA VAL A 264 -8.87 12.23 5.22
C VAL A 264 -7.91 12.96 6.15
N LEU A 265 -8.42 13.55 7.24
CA LEU A 265 -7.64 14.47 8.09
C LEU A 265 -6.91 13.80 9.26
N ASN A 266 -7.41 12.70 9.81
CA ASN A 266 -6.75 12.01 10.91
C ASN A 266 -5.41 11.39 10.47
N GLU A 267 -4.34 11.67 11.22
CA GLU A 267 -2.97 11.18 10.96
C GLU A 267 -2.63 9.89 11.73
N SER A 268 -3.50 9.42 12.64
CA SER A 268 -3.27 8.27 13.51
C SER A 268 -4.27 7.14 13.23
N GLY A 269 -3.75 6.03 12.67
CA GLY A 269 -4.50 4.81 12.38
C GLY A 269 -4.43 3.75 13.48
N ARG A 270 -5.33 2.76 13.39
CA ARG A 270 -5.26 1.49 14.10
C ARG A 270 -5.37 0.36 13.09
N ILE A 271 -4.42 -0.56 13.10
CA ILE A 271 -4.38 -1.75 12.25
C ILE A 271 -4.50 -2.98 13.16
N TYR A 272 -5.36 -3.93 12.79
CA TYR A 272 -5.59 -5.16 13.57
C TYR A 272 -4.78 -6.32 12.98
N TYR A 273 -4.38 -7.26 13.84
CA TYR A 273 -3.51 -8.38 13.46
C TYR A 273 -3.70 -9.61 14.35
N GLY A 274 -3.05 -10.73 14.02
CA GLY A 274 -3.09 -11.97 14.80
C GLY A 274 -4.11 -12.97 14.26
N THR A 275 -5.08 -13.37 15.07
CA THR A 275 -6.19 -14.28 14.69
C THR A 275 -7.50 -13.74 15.27
N GLU A 276 -8.65 -14.15 14.73
CA GLU A 276 -9.99 -13.75 15.19
C GLU A 276 -10.17 -13.91 16.72
N ALA A 277 -9.66 -15.00 17.30
CA ALA A 277 -9.74 -15.27 18.74
C ALA A 277 -8.67 -14.54 19.58
N GLN A 278 -7.60 -14.02 18.97
CA GLN A 278 -6.46 -13.41 19.66
C GLN A 278 -6.01 -12.11 18.99
N ILE A 279 -6.97 -11.24 18.64
CA ILE A 279 -6.74 -10.00 17.91
C ILE A 279 -5.78 -9.09 18.69
N GLY A 280 -4.68 -8.70 18.03
CA GLY A 280 -3.83 -7.59 18.43
C GLY A 280 -4.22 -6.32 17.67
N GLU A 281 -3.84 -5.17 18.22
CA GLU A 281 -4.03 -3.84 17.61
C GLU A 281 -2.69 -3.11 17.57
N ARG A 282 -2.44 -2.33 16.53
CA ARG A 282 -1.22 -1.52 16.38
C ARG A 282 -1.62 -0.11 15.97
N THR A 283 -1.16 0.90 16.69
CA THR A 283 -1.24 2.29 16.22
C THR A 283 -0.24 2.52 15.10
N TRP A 284 -0.64 3.26 14.07
CA TRP A 284 0.20 3.61 12.93
C TRP A 284 0.17 5.12 12.69
N ASN A 285 1.33 5.77 12.61
CA ASN A 285 1.42 7.17 12.21
C ASN A 285 1.39 7.27 10.68
N TYR A 286 0.29 7.75 10.10
CA TYR A 286 0.23 8.08 8.68
C TYR A 286 1.08 9.32 8.39
N GLY A 287 0.87 10.40 9.16
CA GLY A 287 1.66 11.62 9.07
C GLY A 287 1.62 12.29 7.70
N GLN A 288 0.47 12.25 7.01
CA GLN A 288 0.29 12.78 5.66
C GLN A 288 0.58 14.29 5.52
N PHE A 289 0.66 15.03 6.63
CA PHE A 289 0.91 16.46 6.66
C PHE A 289 2.35 16.85 6.97
N ASP A 290 3.21 15.92 7.39
CA ASP A 290 4.62 16.19 7.69
C ASP A 290 5.40 16.61 6.42
N HIS A 291 6.30 17.59 6.56
CA HIS A 291 7.02 18.18 5.42
C HIS A 291 7.76 17.13 4.58
N GLY A 292 7.49 17.13 3.27
CA GLY A 292 8.08 16.22 2.28
C GLY A 292 7.24 14.98 1.97
N VAL A 293 6.19 14.68 2.76
CA VAL A 293 5.32 13.52 2.51
C VAL A 293 4.47 13.74 1.25
N LEU A 294 3.94 14.95 1.02
CA LEU A 294 3.20 15.26 -0.21
C LEU A 294 4.07 15.16 -1.47
N ASP A 295 5.33 15.60 -1.39
CA ASP A 295 6.28 15.46 -2.50
C ASP A 295 6.63 13.99 -2.75
N ALA A 296 6.74 13.16 -1.71
CA ALA A 296 6.91 11.72 -1.86
C ALA A 296 5.70 11.07 -2.56
N CYS A 297 4.48 11.51 -2.24
CA CYS A 297 3.25 11.03 -2.87
C CYS A 297 3.16 11.41 -4.36
N LEU A 298 3.60 12.62 -4.74
CA LEU A 298 3.67 13.02 -6.15
C LEU A 298 4.83 12.35 -6.89
N TYR A 299 5.99 12.20 -6.24
CA TYR A 299 7.15 11.50 -6.77
C TYR A 299 6.85 10.04 -7.10
N ILE A 300 5.97 9.36 -6.34
CA ILE A 300 5.47 8.02 -6.67
C ILE A 300 4.80 7.98 -8.06
N LEU A 301 3.94 8.97 -8.36
CA LEU A 301 3.26 9.06 -9.66
C LEU A 301 4.24 9.41 -10.80
N ASP A 302 5.22 10.28 -10.52
CA ASP A 302 6.28 10.63 -11.46
C ASP A 302 7.21 9.45 -11.76
N ARG A 303 7.56 8.67 -10.72
CA ARG A 303 8.46 7.51 -10.81
C ARG A 303 7.87 6.36 -11.63
N ARG A 304 6.55 6.16 -11.58
CA ARG A 304 5.84 5.26 -12.51
C ARG A 304 5.85 5.75 -13.96
N GLY A 305 6.06 7.05 -14.18
CA GLY A 305 5.81 7.72 -15.44
C GLY A 305 4.33 7.98 -15.70
N MET A 306 3.49 8.07 -14.66
CA MET A 306 2.04 8.27 -14.83
C MET A 306 1.75 9.60 -15.57
N PRO A 307 1.09 9.57 -16.75
CA PRO A 307 0.82 10.78 -17.51
C PRO A 307 -0.02 11.79 -16.71
N TYR A 308 0.44 13.03 -16.63
CA TYR A 308 -0.21 14.08 -15.82
C TYR A 308 -1.70 14.26 -16.16
N GLY A 309 -2.08 14.17 -17.44
CA GLY A 309 -3.49 14.21 -17.87
C GLY A 309 -4.39 13.13 -17.26
N GLY A 310 -3.83 11.98 -16.86
CA GLY A 310 -4.55 10.91 -16.16
C GLY A 310 -4.68 11.11 -14.66
N ARG A 311 -3.94 12.05 -14.05
CA ARG A 311 -3.96 12.29 -12.59
C ARG A 311 -5.21 13.06 -12.11
N GLY A 312 -6.17 13.33 -13.00
CA GLY A 312 -7.50 13.82 -12.63
C GLY A 312 -8.46 12.70 -12.21
N ASP A 313 -8.12 11.43 -12.44
CA ASP A 313 -8.98 10.27 -12.17
C ASP A 313 -8.52 9.49 -10.91
N PRO A 314 -9.35 9.38 -9.85
CA PRO A 314 -8.99 8.60 -8.66
C PRO A 314 -8.92 7.09 -8.92
N VAL A 315 -9.61 6.56 -9.94
CA VAL A 315 -9.55 5.14 -10.31
C VAL A 315 -8.15 4.80 -10.84
N SER A 316 -7.64 5.60 -11.78
CA SER A 316 -6.28 5.48 -12.31
C SER A 316 -5.20 5.79 -11.27
N VAL A 317 -5.40 6.81 -10.42
CA VAL A 317 -4.42 7.18 -9.37
C VAL A 317 -4.31 6.08 -8.31
N SER A 318 -5.42 5.56 -7.79
CA SER A 318 -5.39 4.50 -6.77
C SER A 318 -4.74 3.21 -7.27
N ARG A 319 -5.02 2.80 -8.52
CA ARG A 319 -4.38 1.64 -9.15
C ARG A 319 -2.88 1.82 -9.43
N VAL A 320 -2.44 3.04 -9.75
CA VAL A 320 -1.01 3.35 -9.84
C VAL A 320 -0.34 3.28 -8.46
N ILE A 321 -1.04 3.66 -7.39
CA ILE A 321 -0.51 3.60 -6.02
C ILE A 321 -0.38 2.16 -5.54
N SER A 322 -1.34 1.26 -5.82
CA SER A 322 -1.18 -0.16 -5.45
C SER A 322 0.02 -0.82 -6.16
N ALA A 323 0.26 -0.50 -7.43
CA ALA A 323 1.47 -0.93 -8.15
C ALA A 323 2.76 -0.36 -7.53
N MET A 324 2.78 0.93 -7.21
CA MET A 324 4.00 1.65 -6.82
C MET A 324 4.35 1.60 -5.34
N VAL A 325 3.45 1.19 -4.45
CA VAL A 325 3.79 1.05 -3.02
C VAL A 325 4.59 -0.24 -2.77
N ASN A 326 4.53 -1.24 -3.65
CA ASN A 326 5.49 -2.36 -3.67
C ASN A 326 6.61 -2.18 -4.71
N SER A 327 7.66 -3.00 -4.62
CA SER A 327 8.89 -2.81 -5.41
C SER A 327 9.09 -3.79 -6.57
N LEU A 328 8.20 -4.75 -6.84
CA LEU A 328 8.55 -5.91 -7.66
C LEU A 328 8.84 -5.58 -9.13
N ASP A 329 7.98 -4.78 -9.76
CA ASP A 329 8.09 -4.46 -11.19
C ASP A 329 8.75 -3.08 -11.43
N ASP A 330 8.24 -2.04 -10.77
CA ASP A 330 8.54 -0.63 -11.09
C ASP A 330 9.56 0.04 -10.14
N ASN A 331 10.21 -0.71 -9.25
CA ASN A 331 11.10 -0.17 -8.20
C ASN A 331 10.39 0.84 -7.28
N GLY A 332 9.14 0.54 -6.92
CA GLY A 332 8.31 1.30 -5.99
C GLY A 332 8.77 1.29 -4.53
N VAL A 333 7.90 1.72 -3.61
CA VAL A 333 8.29 2.19 -2.26
C VAL A 333 8.89 1.10 -1.37
N LEU A 334 8.22 -0.04 -1.18
CA LEU A 334 8.59 -1.06 -0.20
C LEU A 334 9.02 -2.39 -0.83
N ILE A 335 10.09 -2.96 -0.30
CA ILE A 335 10.52 -4.33 -0.62
C ILE A 335 9.78 -5.30 0.31
N GLY A 336 8.96 -6.18 -0.25
CA GLY A 336 8.30 -7.25 0.51
C GLY A 336 9.28 -8.32 1.00
N ASN A 337 9.14 -8.75 2.26
CA ASN A 337 9.92 -9.87 2.81
C ASN A 337 9.17 -10.59 3.94
N TRP A 338 9.06 -11.91 3.82
CA TRP A 338 8.39 -12.83 4.76
C TRP A 338 9.30 -13.98 5.22
N SER A 339 10.61 -13.88 5.00
CA SER A 339 11.57 -14.97 5.26
C SER A 339 12.01 -15.14 6.73
N GLY A 340 11.64 -14.21 7.61
CA GLY A 340 12.20 -14.09 8.96
C GLY A 340 13.61 -13.49 9.04
N ASP A 341 14.36 -13.41 7.93
CA ASP A 341 15.65 -12.71 7.87
C ASP A 341 15.47 -11.26 7.38
N TYR A 342 15.64 -10.31 8.29
CA TYR A 342 15.61 -8.87 8.03
C TYR A 342 16.99 -8.20 8.16
N SER A 343 18.08 -8.98 8.21
CA SER A 343 19.46 -8.51 8.46
C SER A 343 20.00 -7.41 7.52
N ARG A 344 19.29 -7.13 6.41
CA ARG A 344 19.62 -6.11 5.40
C ARG A 344 18.68 -4.90 5.38
N GLY A 345 17.80 -4.76 6.38
CA GLY A 345 16.83 -3.67 6.46
C GLY A 345 16.17 -3.55 7.83
N THR A 346 14.99 -2.93 7.88
CA THR A 346 14.15 -2.89 9.08
C THR A 346 13.19 -4.08 9.09
N ASN A 347 13.03 -4.72 10.25
CA ASN A 347 11.99 -5.71 10.51
C ASN A 347 10.60 -5.09 10.24
N PRO A 348 9.73 -5.69 9.39
CA PRO A 348 8.40 -5.17 9.10
C PRO A 348 7.53 -4.88 10.34
N SER A 349 7.77 -5.59 11.45
CA SER A 349 7.06 -5.40 12.71
C SER A 349 7.63 -4.29 13.60
N ALA A 350 8.76 -3.69 13.24
CA ALA A 350 9.38 -2.58 13.97
C ALA A 350 8.91 -1.20 13.51
N TRP A 351 8.31 -1.07 12.32
CA TRP A 351 7.76 0.20 11.84
C TRP A 351 6.59 0.69 12.72
N VAL A 352 6.56 1.99 12.99
CA VAL A 352 5.52 2.71 13.75
C VAL A 352 4.70 3.68 12.88
N GLY A 353 5.15 3.97 11.67
CA GLY A 353 4.55 4.95 10.79
C GLY A 353 5.10 4.92 9.36
N SER A 354 4.48 5.72 8.49
CA SER A 354 4.82 5.82 7.07
C SER A 354 5.83 6.91 6.73
N VAL A 355 6.06 7.87 7.64
CA VAL A 355 6.88 9.06 7.38
C VAL A 355 8.35 8.70 7.11
N GLU A 356 8.96 7.83 7.91
CA GLU A 356 10.35 7.40 7.69
C GLU A 356 10.51 6.68 6.33
N ILE A 357 9.55 5.81 5.98
CA ILE A 357 9.54 5.03 4.73
C ILE A 357 9.46 5.96 3.51
N LEU A 358 8.46 6.84 3.47
CA LEU A 358 8.21 7.73 2.33
C LEU A 358 9.33 8.76 2.14
N LEU A 359 9.82 9.37 3.23
CA LEU A 359 10.93 10.32 3.16
C LEU A 359 12.26 9.63 2.81
N SER A 360 12.47 8.37 3.20
CA SER A 360 13.65 7.61 2.77
C SER A 360 13.59 7.25 1.29
N TYR A 361 12.41 6.85 0.77
CA TYR A 361 12.19 6.60 -0.65
C TYR A 361 12.45 7.85 -1.50
N LEU A 362 11.82 8.98 -1.15
CA LEU A 362 12.01 10.27 -1.84
C LEU A 362 13.47 10.74 -1.84
N ARG A 363 14.16 10.63 -0.69
CA ARG A 363 15.56 11.05 -0.52
C ARG A 363 16.56 10.21 -1.30
N THR A 364 16.27 8.92 -1.53
CA THR A 364 17.24 7.96 -2.08
C THR A 364 16.93 7.50 -3.49
N GLY A 365 15.66 7.51 -3.91
CA GLY A 365 15.21 6.92 -5.17
C GLY A 365 15.24 5.39 -5.20
N TYR A 366 15.44 4.73 -4.05
CA TYR A 366 15.54 3.27 -3.91
C TYR A 366 14.47 2.73 -2.95
N SER A 367 13.95 1.54 -3.28
CA SER A 367 12.95 0.83 -2.47
C SER A 367 13.45 0.51 -1.06
N VAL A 368 12.57 0.63 -0.07
CA VAL A 368 12.88 0.52 1.36
C VAL A 368 12.69 -0.91 1.87
N PRO A 369 13.71 -1.55 2.46
CA PRO A 369 13.59 -2.86 3.11
C PRO A 369 13.18 -2.72 4.61
N TYR A 370 12.14 -3.39 5.12
CA TYR A 370 11.20 -4.31 4.46
C TYR A 370 9.74 -4.03 4.87
N GLY A 371 8.80 -4.46 4.01
CA GLY A 371 7.36 -4.41 4.25
C GLY A 371 6.70 -5.80 4.31
N GLN A 372 5.57 -5.84 5.01
CA GLN A 372 4.54 -6.89 5.03
C GLN A 372 3.16 -6.19 4.96
N CYS A 373 2.04 -6.90 4.79
CA CYS A 373 0.76 -6.30 4.35
C CYS A 373 0.33 -5.04 5.12
N TRP A 374 0.41 -5.01 6.46
CA TRP A 374 0.09 -3.81 7.24
C TRP A 374 1.00 -2.61 6.97
N VAL A 375 2.26 -2.84 6.58
CA VAL A 375 3.23 -1.79 6.21
C VAL A 375 2.85 -1.21 4.83
N PHE A 376 2.50 -2.07 3.87
CA PHE A 376 1.99 -1.64 2.56
C PHE A 376 0.68 -0.86 2.74
N ALA A 377 -0.30 -1.39 3.48
CA ALA A 377 -1.58 -0.73 3.72
C ALA A 377 -1.45 0.59 4.52
N GLY A 378 -0.51 0.67 5.47
CA GLY A 378 -0.19 1.91 6.18
C GLY A 378 0.36 3.01 5.26
N VAL A 379 1.31 2.65 4.39
CA VAL A 379 1.86 3.57 3.38
C VAL A 379 0.81 3.96 2.34
N THR A 380 0.03 3.01 1.80
CA THR A 380 -1.06 3.30 0.85
C THR A 380 -2.11 4.23 1.44
N THR A 381 -2.49 4.04 2.72
CA THR A 381 -3.41 4.98 3.41
C THR A 381 -2.82 6.38 3.48
N THR A 382 -1.54 6.50 3.83
CA THR A 382 -0.84 7.78 3.89
C THR A 382 -0.86 8.48 2.52
N VAL A 383 -0.50 7.77 1.45
CA VAL A 383 -0.45 8.33 0.09
C VAL A 383 -1.84 8.77 -0.38
N LEU A 384 -2.87 7.92 -0.20
CA LEU A 384 -4.23 8.25 -0.64
C LEU A 384 -4.83 9.42 0.17
N ARG A 385 -4.68 9.44 1.51
CA ARG A 385 -5.10 10.57 2.36
C ARG A 385 -4.38 11.87 1.99
N CYS A 386 -3.06 11.79 1.76
CA CYS A 386 -2.22 12.92 1.38
C CYS A 386 -2.67 13.57 0.06
N LEU A 387 -3.08 12.76 -0.92
CA LEU A 387 -3.59 13.25 -2.21
C LEU A 387 -5.05 13.74 -2.12
N GLY A 388 -5.75 13.45 -1.02
CA GLY A 388 -7.12 13.88 -0.76
C GLY A 388 -8.21 12.85 -1.09
N LEU A 389 -7.90 11.55 -1.12
CA LEU A 389 -8.89 10.50 -1.18
C LEU A 389 -9.21 10.03 0.24
N ALA A 390 -10.48 9.83 0.58
CA ALA A 390 -10.86 9.24 1.86
C ALA A 390 -10.50 7.75 1.87
N THR A 391 -9.71 7.30 2.85
CA THR A 391 -9.15 5.94 2.88
C THR A 391 -9.00 5.40 4.30
N ARG A 392 -9.27 4.10 4.49
CA ARG A 392 -9.07 3.37 5.76
C ARG A 392 -8.33 2.05 5.53
N THR A 393 -7.56 1.60 6.53
CA THR A 393 -7.01 0.25 6.56
C THR A 393 -8.10 -0.75 6.96
N VAL A 394 -8.15 -1.90 6.29
CA VAL A 394 -9.06 -3.01 6.58
C VAL A 394 -8.24 -4.24 6.89
N THR A 395 -8.55 -4.94 7.98
CA THR A 395 -7.97 -6.24 8.33
C THR A 395 -9.00 -7.33 8.08
N ASN A 396 -8.63 -8.36 7.33
CA ASN A 396 -9.42 -9.57 7.11
C ASN A 396 -8.80 -10.75 7.87
N PHE A 397 -9.57 -11.47 8.70
CA PHE A 397 -9.11 -12.65 9.43
C PHE A 397 -9.45 -13.96 8.70
N ASN A 398 -8.51 -14.89 8.69
CA ASN A 398 -8.54 -16.08 7.82
C ASN A 398 -8.70 -15.70 6.34
N SER A 399 -7.81 -14.83 5.82
CA SER A 399 -7.81 -14.41 4.42
C SER A 399 -7.29 -15.55 3.55
N ALA A 400 -8.07 -15.98 2.56
CA ALA A 400 -7.57 -16.92 1.55
C ALA A 400 -6.55 -16.24 0.62
N HIS A 401 -5.66 -17.04 0.03
CA HIS A 401 -4.80 -16.66 -1.08
C HIS A 401 -4.93 -17.74 -2.17
N ASP A 402 -5.97 -17.62 -2.98
CA ASP A 402 -6.28 -18.48 -4.14
C ASP A 402 -5.30 -18.19 -5.27
N THR A 403 -4.54 -19.21 -5.69
CA THR A 403 -3.53 -19.12 -6.75
C THR A 403 -3.97 -19.69 -8.11
N ASP A 404 -5.18 -20.28 -8.22
CA ASP A 404 -5.68 -20.91 -9.45
C ASP A 404 -7.02 -20.35 -9.97
N THR A 405 -7.57 -19.33 -9.29
CA THR A 405 -8.86 -18.67 -9.56
C THR A 405 -10.08 -19.62 -9.53
N SER A 406 -10.00 -20.68 -8.73
CA SER A 406 -11.14 -21.56 -8.49
C SER A 406 -12.15 -21.02 -7.49
N LEU A 407 -11.76 -20.00 -6.72
CA LEU A 407 -12.50 -19.46 -5.59
C LEU A 407 -12.70 -20.48 -4.46
N THR A 408 -11.87 -21.54 -4.42
CA THR A 408 -11.88 -22.60 -3.41
C THR A 408 -10.47 -22.89 -2.91
N MET A 409 -10.33 -23.21 -1.62
CA MET A 409 -9.03 -23.51 -1.00
C MET A 409 -8.84 -25.03 -0.88
N ASP A 410 -8.07 -25.62 -1.80
CA ASP A 410 -7.87 -27.07 -1.86
C ASP A 410 -6.81 -27.58 -0.87
N ILE A 411 -7.17 -28.57 -0.04
CA ILE A 411 -6.29 -29.15 0.99
C ILE A 411 -6.20 -30.67 0.82
N TYR A 412 -5.06 -31.14 0.32
CA TYR A 412 -4.78 -32.54 0.01
C TYR A 412 -4.12 -33.30 1.17
N PHE A 413 -4.59 -34.54 1.38
CA PHE A 413 -4.02 -35.55 2.29
C PHE A 413 -3.68 -36.85 1.56
N ASP A 414 -2.75 -37.62 2.12
CA ASP A 414 -2.50 -39.02 1.75
C ASP A 414 -3.58 -39.97 2.27
N GLU A 415 -3.47 -41.26 1.96
CA GLU A 415 -4.39 -42.32 2.42
C GLU A 415 -4.48 -42.40 3.96
N ASN A 416 -3.42 -41.95 4.66
CA ASN A 416 -3.26 -42.00 6.11
C ASN A 416 -3.70 -40.70 6.81
N MET A 417 -4.32 -39.77 6.08
CA MET A 417 -4.70 -38.42 6.54
C MET A 417 -3.52 -37.54 6.98
N LYS A 418 -2.32 -37.75 6.40
CA LYS A 418 -1.18 -36.82 6.53
C LYS A 418 -1.26 -35.75 5.41
N PRO A 419 -1.07 -34.44 5.70
CA PRO A 419 -1.03 -33.41 4.67
C PRO A 419 0.02 -33.65 3.58
N LEU A 420 -0.33 -33.34 2.32
CA LEU A 420 0.56 -33.40 1.16
C LEU A 420 1.12 -32.00 0.85
N GLU A 421 2.20 -31.64 1.55
CA GLU A 421 2.93 -30.36 1.44
C GLU A 421 3.29 -29.94 -0.01
N HIS A 422 3.43 -30.90 -0.93
CA HIS A 422 3.77 -30.65 -2.34
C HIS A 422 2.57 -30.42 -3.28
N LEU A 423 1.34 -30.49 -2.76
CA LEU A 423 0.10 -30.17 -3.49
C LEU A 423 -0.63 -28.97 -2.86
N ASN A 424 -0.42 -28.73 -1.56
CA ASN A 424 -1.06 -27.65 -0.80
C ASN A 424 -0.30 -26.33 -1.04
N HIS A 425 -0.53 -25.72 -2.21
CA HIS A 425 0.11 -24.46 -2.61
C HIS A 425 -0.66 -23.22 -2.14
N ASP A 426 -2.00 -23.27 -2.16
CA ASP A 426 -2.84 -22.19 -1.62
C ASP A 426 -2.66 -22.09 -0.10
N SER A 427 -2.75 -20.87 0.43
CA SER A 427 -2.49 -20.58 1.83
C SER A 427 -3.55 -19.68 2.45
N VAL A 428 -3.88 -19.92 3.72
CA VAL A 428 -4.77 -19.05 4.50
C VAL A 428 -3.91 -18.19 5.41
N TRP A 429 -3.92 -16.89 5.17
CA TRP A 429 -3.28 -15.91 6.00
C TRP A 429 -4.12 -15.72 7.27
N ASN A 430 -3.49 -15.84 8.43
CA ASN A 430 -4.13 -15.66 9.74
C ASN A 430 -4.89 -14.33 9.81
N PHE A 431 -4.27 -13.31 9.22
CA PHE A 431 -4.90 -12.07 8.83
C PHE A 431 -4.19 -11.50 7.58
N HIS A 432 -4.93 -10.76 6.77
CA HIS A 432 -4.40 -9.88 5.73
C HIS A 432 -4.85 -8.43 5.97
N VAL A 433 -4.18 -7.44 5.37
CA VAL A 433 -4.48 -6.01 5.53
C VAL A 433 -4.37 -5.28 4.19
N TRP A 434 -5.46 -4.65 3.76
CA TRP A 434 -5.56 -3.82 2.55
C TRP A 434 -6.19 -2.45 2.86
N ASN A 435 -6.58 -1.71 1.83
CA ASN A 435 -7.19 -0.38 1.94
C ASN A 435 -8.59 -0.34 1.33
N ASP A 436 -9.54 0.24 2.07
CA ASP A 436 -10.82 0.73 1.55
C ASP A 436 -10.60 2.20 1.14
N CYS A 437 -10.82 2.54 -0.13
CA CYS A 437 -10.71 3.90 -0.67
C CYS A 437 -12.05 4.35 -1.26
N TRP A 438 -12.55 5.52 -0.86
CA TRP A 438 -13.88 6.01 -1.27
C TRP A 438 -13.82 6.80 -2.59
N MET A 439 -14.62 6.38 -3.57
CA MET A 439 -14.83 7.11 -4.83
C MET A 439 -16.10 6.64 -5.56
N LYS A 440 -16.67 7.50 -6.41
CA LYS A 440 -17.64 7.10 -7.44
C LYS A 440 -16.93 6.29 -8.54
N ARG A 441 -17.65 5.38 -9.20
CA ARG A 441 -17.18 4.49 -10.27
C ARG A 441 -17.93 4.73 -11.58
N PRO A 442 -17.73 5.90 -12.24
CA PRO A 442 -18.35 6.20 -13.54
C PRO A 442 -17.87 5.29 -14.68
N ASP A 443 -16.89 4.43 -14.42
CA ASP A 443 -16.37 3.38 -15.28
C ASP A 443 -17.09 2.02 -15.11
N LEU A 444 -18.08 1.95 -14.21
CA LEU A 444 -18.96 0.81 -13.93
C LEU A 444 -20.44 1.21 -14.07
N PRO A 445 -21.39 0.24 -14.02
CA PRO A 445 -22.81 0.56 -13.89
C PRO A 445 -23.15 1.29 -12.58
N SER A 446 -24.32 1.92 -12.51
CA SER A 446 -24.83 2.54 -11.29
C SER A 446 -24.99 1.51 -10.16
N GLY A 447 -24.42 1.80 -8.98
CA GLY A 447 -24.50 0.95 -7.79
C GLY A 447 -23.15 0.48 -7.23
N PHE A 448 -22.05 0.70 -7.95
CA PHE A 448 -20.69 0.28 -7.53
C PHE A 448 -19.83 1.41 -6.94
N ASP A 449 -20.40 2.60 -6.75
CA ASP A 449 -19.82 3.74 -6.04
C ASP A 449 -19.51 3.42 -4.56
N GLY A 450 -18.68 4.24 -3.92
CA GLY A 450 -18.40 4.17 -2.49
C GLY A 450 -17.05 3.52 -2.20
N TRP A 451 -16.99 2.64 -1.20
CA TRP A 451 -15.75 1.96 -0.81
C TRP A 451 -15.24 1.01 -1.91
N GLN A 452 -13.98 1.18 -2.29
CA GLN A 452 -13.25 0.35 -3.23
C GLN A 452 -12.03 -0.27 -2.55
N VAL A 453 -11.85 -1.59 -2.68
CA VAL A 453 -10.66 -2.29 -2.22
C VAL A 453 -9.47 -1.97 -3.11
N VAL A 454 -8.37 -1.56 -2.49
CA VAL A 454 -7.05 -1.32 -3.09
C VAL A 454 -6.04 -2.05 -2.21
N ASP A 455 -5.35 -3.05 -2.77
CA ASP A 455 -4.24 -3.73 -2.07
C ASP A 455 -2.93 -3.48 -2.82
N ALA A 456 -1.93 -3.02 -2.06
CA ALA A 456 -0.58 -2.78 -2.53
C ALA A 456 0.38 -3.92 -2.19
N THR A 457 -0.07 -4.93 -1.45
CA THR A 457 0.70 -6.13 -1.13
C THR A 457 0.89 -6.94 -2.42
N PRO A 458 2.14 -7.29 -2.79
CA PRO A 458 2.39 -8.06 -4.01
C PRO A 458 1.99 -9.53 -3.79
N GLN A 459 0.71 -9.81 -3.99
CA GLN A 459 0.10 -11.14 -3.93
C GLN A 459 0.04 -11.72 -5.36
N GLU A 460 -0.98 -11.36 -6.12
CA GLU A 460 -1.16 -11.77 -7.53
C GLU A 460 -0.88 -10.66 -8.55
N THR A 461 -0.71 -11.06 -9.82
CA THR A 461 -0.46 -10.12 -10.92
C THR A 461 -1.73 -9.77 -11.71
N SER A 462 -2.08 -8.50 -11.77
CA SER A 462 -3.19 -8.01 -12.60
C SER A 462 -2.65 -7.44 -13.91
N SER A 463 -2.99 -8.08 -15.03
CA SER A 463 -2.41 -7.78 -16.36
C SER A 463 -0.88 -7.86 -16.39
N GLY A 464 -0.28 -8.74 -15.59
CA GLY A 464 1.17 -8.96 -15.53
C GLY A 464 1.95 -7.91 -14.72
N ILE A 465 1.29 -7.16 -13.83
CA ILE A 465 1.90 -6.23 -12.87
C ILE A 465 1.34 -6.55 -11.48
N PHE A 466 2.18 -6.53 -10.44
CA PHE A 466 1.77 -6.69 -9.05
C PHE A 466 1.02 -5.44 -8.56
N CYS A 467 -0.28 -5.39 -8.84
CA CYS A 467 -1.20 -4.34 -8.40
C CYS A 467 -2.62 -4.91 -8.29
N CYS A 468 -3.39 -4.43 -7.30
CA CYS A 468 -4.77 -4.83 -7.11
C CYS A 468 -5.69 -3.61 -6.95
N GLY A 469 -6.90 -3.71 -7.51
CA GLY A 469 -7.99 -2.75 -7.38
C GLY A 469 -7.88 -1.53 -8.32
N PRO A 470 -8.79 -0.54 -8.19
CA PRO A 470 -9.90 -0.51 -7.23
C PRO A 470 -11.03 -1.51 -7.57
N CYS A 471 -11.39 -2.33 -6.59
CA CYS A 471 -12.49 -3.30 -6.66
C CYS A 471 -13.69 -2.80 -5.85
N SER A 472 -14.92 -2.80 -6.38
CA SER A 472 -16.07 -2.33 -5.59
C SER A 472 -16.45 -3.33 -4.50
N VAL A 473 -16.64 -2.84 -3.26
CA VAL A 473 -17.10 -3.67 -2.14
C VAL A 473 -18.47 -4.28 -2.42
N GLU A 474 -19.35 -3.57 -3.14
CA GLU A 474 -20.67 -4.08 -3.54
C GLU A 474 -20.59 -5.15 -4.65
N SER A 475 -19.55 -5.15 -5.51
CA SER A 475 -19.35 -6.25 -6.47
C SER A 475 -18.80 -7.51 -5.80
N ILE A 476 -17.96 -7.36 -4.76
CA ILE A 476 -17.49 -8.48 -3.92
C ILE A 476 -18.69 -9.10 -3.18
N LYS A 477 -19.47 -8.30 -2.46
CA LYS A 477 -20.60 -8.77 -1.65
C LYS A 477 -21.62 -9.60 -2.40
N ASN A 478 -21.83 -9.32 -3.69
CA ASN A 478 -22.82 -10.00 -4.52
C ASN A 478 -22.22 -11.03 -5.49
N GLY A 479 -20.94 -11.38 -5.37
CA GLY A 479 -20.29 -12.37 -6.23
C GLY A 479 -20.12 -11.96 -7.70
N LEU A 480 -20.15 -10.66 -7.98
CA LEU A 480 -20.11 -10.11 -9.35
C LEU A 480 -18.67 -10.00 -9.86
N VAL A 481 -17.95 -11.13 -9.83
CA VAL A 481 -16.49 -11.22 -10.05
C VAL A 481 -16.03 -10.79 -11.45
N TYR A 482 -16.95 -10.65 -12.40
CA TYR A 482 -16.67 -10.10 -13.73
C TYR A 482 -16.57 -8.56 -13.78
N MET A 483 -16.83 -7.86 -12.66
CA MET A 483 -16.57 -6.41 -12.55
C MET A 483 -15.08 -6.11 -12.41
N LYS A 484 -14.66 -4.92 -12.87
CA LYS A 484 -13.26 -4.47 -12.76
C LYS A 484 -13.03 -3.56 -11.53
N TYR A 485 -11.90 -3.66 -10.84
CA TYR A 485 -10.71 -4.47 -11.12
C TYR A 485 -10.57 -5.61 -10.10
N ASP A 486 -10.00 -6.74 -10.52
CA ASP A 486 -9.45 -7.79 -9.63
C ASP A 486 -10.44 -8.46 -8.66
N THR A 487 -11.74 -8.29 -8.90
CA THR A 487 -12.84 -8.82 -8.09
C THR A 487 -12.82 -10.35 -7.85
N PRO A 488 -12.37 -11.24 -8.77
CA PRO A 488 -12.29 -12.67 -8.46
C PRO A 488 -11.32 -12.97 -7.31
N PHE A 489 -10.15 -12.32 -7.31
CA PHE A 489 -9.12 -12.50 -6.29
C PHE A 489 -9.62 -12.00 -4.93
N ILE A 490 -10.08 -10.74 -4.84
CA ILE A 490 -10.60 -10.19 -3.58
C ILE A 490 -11.84 -10.97 -3.08
N PHE A 491 -12.67 -11.51 -3.98
CA PHE A 491 -13.79 -12.37 -3.58
C PHE A 491 -13.31 -13.65 -2.90
N ALA A 492 -12.28 -14.32 -3.45
CA ALA A 492 -11.69 -15.50 -2.85
C ALA A 492 -11.18 -15.20 -1.42
N GLU A 493 -10.45 -14.08 -1.24
CA GLU A 493 -9.88 -13.67 0.06
C GLU A 493 -10.91 -13.64 1.20
N VAL A 494 -12.20 -13.39 0.93
CA VAL A 494 -13.28 -13.26 1.94
C VAL A 494 -14.36 -14.35 1.89
N ASN A 495 -14.51 -15.11 0.79
CA ASN A 495 -15.64 -16.02 0.55
C ASN A 495 -15.25 -17.44 0.09
N SER A 496 -13.96 -17.81 0.01
CA SER A 496 -13.60 -19.15 -0.47
C SER A 496 -13.96 -20.30 0.48
N ASP A 497 -14.61 -21.33 -0.06
CA ASP A 497 -14.86 -22.58 0.67
C ASP A 497 -13.58 -23.43 0.73
N LYS A 498 -13.24 -23.99 1.90
CA LYS A 498 -12.13 -24.97 2.03
C LYS A 498 -12.60 -26.35 1.59
N VAL A 499 -11.93 -26.95 0.61
CA VAL A 499 -12.25 -28.28 0.07
C VAL A 499 -11.13 -29.24 0.47
N TYR A 500 -11.45 -30.22 1.31
CA TYR A 500 -10.49 -31.20 1.80
C TYR A 500 -10.56 -32.48 0.93
N TRP A 501 -9.41 -32.87 0.37
CA TRP A 501 -9.25 -33.99 -0.55
C TRP A 501 -8.39 -35.09 0.06
N GLN A 502 -8.79 -36.36 -0.08
CA GLN A 502 -7.99 -37.52 0.34
C GLN A 502 -7.58 -38.34 -0.87
N ARG A 503 -6.30 -38.73 -0.95
CA ARG A 503 -5.83 -39.70 -1.95
C ARG A 503 -6.44 -41.08 -1.68
N GLN A 504 -6.94 -41.72 -2.73
CA GLN A 504 -7.52 -43.06 -2.71
C GLN A 504 -6.46 -44.11 -3.10
N GLU A 505 -6.73 -45.40 -2.89
CA GLU A 505 -5.78 -46.50 -3.16
C GLU A 505 -5.38 -46.62 -4.65
N ASP A 506 -6.18 -46.10 -5.58
CA ASP A 506 -5.88 -46.05 -7.02
C ASP A 506 -5.06 -44.80 -7.43
N GLY A 507 -4.73 -43.93 -6.48
CA GLY A 507 -4.02 -42.66 -6.70
C GLY A 507 -4.92 -41.48 -7.09
N SER A 508 -6.23 -41.67 -7.23
CA SER A 508 -7.19 -40.58 -7.45
C SER A 508 -7.40 -39.75 -6.16
N PHE A 509 -8.03 -38.58 -6.29
CA PHE A 509 -8.43 -37.75 -5.15
C PHE A 509 -9.94 -37.62 -5.08
N LYS A 510 -10.47 -37.69 -3.85
CA LYS A 510 -11.90 -37.54 -3.55
C LYS A 510 -12.09 -36.45 -2.50
N ILE A 511 -13.10 -35.59 -2.69
CA ILE A 511 -13.57 -34.66 -1.65
C ILE A 511 -14.08 -35.49 -0.46
N VAL A 512 -13.56 -35.20 0.74
CA VAL A 512 -13.97 -35.85 2.00
C VAL A 512 -14.63 -34.90 2.98
N TYR A 513 -14.42 -33.60 2.85
CA TYR A 513 -15.08 -32.56 3.64
C TYR A 513 -15.04 -31.21 2.90
N VAL A 514 -16.03 -30.34 3.16
CA VAL A 514 -16.04 -28.94 2.73
C VAL A 514 -16.39 -28.07 3.94
N GLU A 515 -15.56 -27.08 4.24
CA GLU A 515 -15.73 -26.19 5.40
C GLU A 515 -16.16 -24.80 4.90
N GLU A 516 -17.47 -24.68 4.60
CA GLU A 516 -18.12 -23.57 3.87
C GLU A 516 -18.14 -22.22 4.63
N LYS A 517 -17.34 -22.08 5.70
CA LYS A 517 -17.33 -20.93 6.65
C LYS A 517 -15.93 -20.63 7.21
N ALA A 518 -14.88 -21.07 6.52
CA ALA A 518 -13.51 -21.06 7.03
C ALA A 518 -12.71 -19.79 6.70
N ILE A 519 -13.19 -18.96 5.77
CA ILE A 519 -12.47 -17.84 5.16
C ILE A 519 -13.22 -16.52 5.41
N GLY A 520 -12.47 -15.44 5.56
CA GLY A 520 -13.00 -14.10 5.81
C GLY A 520 -13.92 -14.02 7.02
N THR A 521 -13.57 -14.70 8.11
CA THR A 521 -14.47 -14.94 9.25
C THR A 521 -14.81 -13.66 10.01
N LEU A 522 -13.94 -12.65 9.93
CA LEU A 522 -14.13 -11.33 10.51
C LEU A 522 -13.33 -10.29 9.73
N ILE A 523 -13.97 -9.21 9.29
CA ILE A 523 -13.36 -8.10 8.54
C ILE A 523 -13.59 -6.81 9.33
N VAL A 524 -12.52 -6.10 9.66
CA VAL A 524 -12.55 -4.99 10.62
C VAL A 524 -11.75 -3.77 10.18
N THR A 525 -12.14 -2.61 10.72
CA THR A 525 -11.40 -1.35 10.56
C THR A 525 -11.41 -0.54 11.87
N LYS A 526 -10.76 0.62 11.88
CA LYS A 526 -10.80 1.57 13.00
C LYS A 526 -12.12 2.35 12.94
N ALA A 527 -12.85 2.39 14.05
CA ALA A 527 -14.11 3.12 14.15
C ALA A 527 -13.92 4.64 13.99
N VAL A 528 -14.91 5.29 13.36
CA VAL A 528 -14.96 6.74 13.19
C VAL A 528 -14.91 7.45 14.56
N SER A 529 -14.09 8.50 14.67
CA SER A 529 -13.90 9.29 15.89
C SER A 529 -13.47 8.49 17.15
N SER A 530 -12.95 7.27 17.00
CA SER A 530 -12.62 6.38 18.11
C SER A 530 -11.37 5.54 17.83
N ASN A 531 -10.72 5.02 18.88
CA ASN A 531 -9.66 4.02 18.76
C ASN A 531 -10.20 2.57 18.75
N MET A 532 -11.51 2.39 18.92
CA MET A 532 -12.15 1.07 18.94
C MET A 532 -12.20 0.42 17.56
N ARG A 533 -12.33 -0.91 17.55
CA ARG A 533 -12.53 -1.74 16.36
C ARG A 533 -13.99 -1.71 15.89
N GLU A 534 -14.19 -1.55 14.59
CA GLU A 534 -15.48 -1.66 13.90
C GLU A 534 -15.52 -2.95 13.06
N ASP A 535 -16.65 -3.66 13.06
CA ASP A 535 -16.89 -4.86 12.24
C ASP A 535 -17.65 -4.49 10.97
N ILE A 536 -17.00 -4.70 9.83
CA ILE A 536 -17.49 -4.40 8.49
C ILE A 536 -17.67 -5.67 7.63
N THR A 537 -17.66 -6.86 8.23
CA THR A 537 -17.85 -8.14 7.52
C THR A 537 -19.13 -8.15 6.69
N HIS A 538 -20.18 -7.54 7.23
CA HIS A 538 -21.49 -7.35 6.60
C HIS A 538 -21.50 -6.41 5.37
N THR A 539 -20.43 -5.65 5.11
CA THR A 539 -20.28 -4.88 3.86
C THR A 539 -19.58 -5.69 2.78
N TYR A 540 -18.75 -6.67 3.14
CA TYR A 540 -17.98 -7.51 2.22
C TYR A 540 -18.69 -8.80 1.82
N LYS A 541 -19.56 -9.35 2.67
CA LYS A 541 -20.39 -10.52 2.36
C LYS A 541 -21.75 -10.51 3.05
N HIS A 542 -22.65 -11.37 2.58
CA HIS A 542 -23.94 -11.62 3.23
C HIS A 542 -23.77 -12.58 4.42
N PRO A 543 -24.73 -12.67 5.35
CA PRO A 543 -24.59 -13.52 6.55
C PRO A 543 -24.41 -15.01 6.21
N GLU A 544 -23.47 -15.63 6.92
CA GLU A 544 -23.04 -17.03 6.78
C GLU A 544 -24.19 -18.05 6.88
N GLY A 545 -24.49 -18.77 5.78
CA GLY A 545 -25.59 -19.72 5.67
C GLY A 545 -26.93 -19.10 5.28
N SER A 546 -26.93 -17.90 4.68
CA SER A 546 -28.12 -17.29 4.08
C SER A 546 -28.22 -17.60 2.59
N GLU A 547 -29.43 -17.60 2.04
CA GLU A 547 -29.63 -17.77 0.58
C GLU A 547 -28.88 -16.72 -0.26
N ALA A 548 -28.66 -15.52 0.31
CA ALA A 548 -27.93 -14.44 -0.35
C ALA A 548 -26.41 -14.67 -0.37
N GLU A 549 -25.83 -15.23 0.70
CA GLU A 549 -24.43 -15.68 0.73
C GLU A 549 -24.22 -16.80 -0.27
N ARG A 550 -25.02 -17.87 -0.18
CA ARG A 550 -24.80 -19.07 -1.01
C ARG A 550 -24.95 -18.76 -2.50
N LYS A 551 -25.91 -17.91 -2.85
CA LYS A 551 -26.08 -17.39 -4.21
C LYS A 551 -24.92 -16.51 -4.68
N ALA A 552 -24.29 -15.72 -3.81
CA ALA A 552 -23.11 -14.94 -4.17
C ALA A 552 -21.91 -15.86 -4.48
N VAL A 553 -21.66 -16.87 -3.63
CA VAL A 553 -20.60 -17.86 -3.88
C VAL A 553 -20.88 -18.69 -5.14
N GLU A 554 -22.12 -19.09 -5.40
CA GLU A 554 -22.51 -19.78 -6.64
C GLU A 554 -22.38 -18.89 -7.88
N THR A 555 -22.73 -17.61 -7.78
CA THR A 555 -22.58 -16.63 -8.89
C THR A 555 -21.10 -16.43 -9.21
N ALA A 556 -20.25 -16.34 -8.20
CA ALA A 556 -18.80 -16.20 -8.39
C ALA A 556 -18.18 -17.50 -8.95
N ALA A 557 -18.51 -18.66 -8.37
CA ALA A 557 -18.00 -19.97 -8.81
C ALA A 557 -18.41 -20.34 -10.25
N ALA A 558 -19.58 -19.89 -10.72
CA ALA A 558 -20.01 -20.04 -12.11
C ALA A 558 -19.11 -19.27 -13.12
N HIS A 559 -18.31 -18.32 -12.65
CA HIS A 559 -17.31 -17.57 -13.42
C HIS A 559 -15.85 -18.00 -13.10
N GLY A 560 -15.63 -18.88 -12.12
CA GLY A 560 -14.32 -19.41 -11.72
C GLY A 560 -13.93 -20.71 -12.46
N SER A 561 -12.76 -21.26 -12.14
CA SER A 561 -12.21 -22.44 -12.84
C SER A 561 -12.88 -23.77 -12.48
N LYS A 562 -13.60 -23.87 -11.34
CA LYS A 562 -14.20 -25.12 -10.82
C LYS A 562 -15.72 -25.00 -10.55
N PRO A 563 -16.58 -24.73 -11.55
CA PRO A 563 -18.01 -24.43 -11.33
C PRO A 563 -18.87 -25.58 -10.77
N ASN A 564 -18.36 -26.81 -10.69
CA ASN A 564 -19.12 -27.99 -10.28
C ASN A 564 -18.79 -28.50 -8.86
N VAL A 565 -17.95 -27.82 -8.06
CA VAL A 565 -17.51 -28.29 -6.73
C VAL A 565 -18.68 -28.71 -5.83
N TYR A 566 -19.76 -27.93 -5.82
CA TYR A 566 -20.92 -28.12 -4.95
C TYR A 566 -21.93 -29.17 -5.45
N ALA A 567 -21.68 -29.82 -6.59
CA ALA A 567 -22.63 -30.76 -7.23
C ALA A 567 -22.75 -32.12 -6.51
N THR A 568 -21.91 -32.38 -5.50
CA THR A 568 -21.90 -33.65 -4.73
C THR A 568 -21.82 -33.36 -3.23
N ARG A 569 -22.98 -33.22 -2.59
CA ARG A 569 -23.14 -33.10 -1.13
C ARG A 569 -23.79 -34.36 -0.56
N ASP A 570 -22.96 -35.31 -0.13
CA ASP A 570 -23.38 -36.53 0.56
C ASP A 570 -22.43 -36.80 1.75
N SER A 571 -22.73 -36.21 2.90
CA SER A 571 -22.13 -36.62 4.18
C SER A 571 -23.08 -36.29 5.34
N ALA A 572 -23.15 -37.18 6.33
CA ALA A 572 -23.85 -36.95 7.58
C ALA A 572 -22.82 -36.88 8.71
N GLU A 573 -22.69 -35.73 9.37
CA GLU A 573 -21.82 -35.57 10.54
C GLU A 573 -22.43 -36.29 11.76
N ASP A 574 -21.74 -37.30 12.31
CA ASP A 574 -22.13 -37.92 13.59
C ASP A 574 -21.14 -37.67 14.75
N VAL A 575 -19.92 -37.23 14.45
CA VAL A 575 -19.00 -36.60 15.41
C VAL A 575 -18.67 -35.19 14.95
N ALA A 576 -18.75 -34.23 15.89
CA ALA A 576 -18.30 -32.86 15.70
C ALA A 576 -16.97 -32.62 16.43
N MET A 577 -16.14 -31.73 15.89
CA MET A 577 -14.79 -31.44 16.39
C MET A 577 -14.57 -29.93 16.58
N GLN A 578 -14.08 -29.55 17.75
CA GLN A 578 -13.66 -28.19 18.10
C GLN A 578 -12.21 -28.20 18.58
N VAL A 579 -11.51 -27.08 18.43
CA VAL A 579 -10.11 -26.92 18.82
C VAL A 579 -9.95 -25.61 19.60
N GLU A 580 -9.29 -25.69 20.74
CA GLU A 580 -9.00 -24.57 21.64
C GLU A 580 -7.49 -24.51 21.90
N ALA A 581 -6.95 -23.30 21.96
CA ALA A 581 -5.56 -23.03 22.31
C ALA A 581 -5.49 -22.15 23.57
N GLN A 582 -4.65 -22.52 24.52
CA GLN A 582 -4.42 -21.73 25.74
C GLN A 582 -3.73 -20.40 25.39
N ASP A 583 -4.29 -19.30 25.89
CA ASP A 583 -3.64 -17.98 25.87
C ASP A 583 -2.29 -18.02 26.60
N ALA A 584 -1.22 -17.64 25.89
CA ALA A 584 0.14 -17.66 26.41
C ALA A 584 0.95 -16.44 25.94
N VAL A 585 1.89 -15.99 26.77
CA VAL A 585 2.85 -14.90 26.48
C VAL A 585 4.22 -15.49 26.13
N MET A 586 4.97 -14.80 25.28
CA MET A 586 6.24 -15.28 24.72
C MET A 586 7.24 -15.67 25.83
N GLY A 587 7.62 -16.94 25.88
CA GLY A 587 8.44 -17.52 26.95
C GLY A 587 7.71 -18.51 27.86
N GLN A 588 6.38 -18.63 27.76
CA GLN A 588 5.56 -19.53 28.58
C GLN A 588 5.28 -20.88 27.89
N ASP A 589 5.04 -21.91 28.69
CA ASP A 589 4.46 -23.18 28.23
C ASP A 589 2.95 -22.99 27.94
N LEU A 590 2.40 -23.73 26.97
CA LEU A 590 0.99 -23.64 26.53
C LEU A 590 0.36 -25.02 26.35
N THR A 591 -0.97 -25.07 26.27
CA THR A 591 -1.73 -26.31 26.03
C THR A 591 -2.72 -26.13 24.90
N LEU A 592 -2.81 -27.12 24.02
CA LEU A 592 -3.85 -27.24 22.99
C LEU A 592 -4.86 -28.31 23.40
N CYS A 593 -6.14 -28.10 23.11
CA CYS A 593 -7.22 -29.04 23.38
C CYS A 593 -8.06 -29.28 22.12
N VAL A 594 -8.32 -30.54 21.80
CA VAL A 594 -9.32 -30.93 20.80
C VAL A 594 -10.51 -31.54 21.52
N VAL A 595 -11.70 -30.95 21.34
CA VAL A 595 -12.96 -31.44 21.89
C VAL A 595 -13.70 -32.21 20.81
N LEU A 596 -14.05 -33.46 21.09
CA LEU A 596 -14.83 -34.32 20.20
C LEU A 596 -16.20 -34.58 20.83
N THR A 597 -17.27 -34.30 20.09
CA THR A 597 -18.67 -34.47 20.56
C THR A 597 -19.42 -35.40 19.63
N ASN A 598 -19.90 -36.54 20.15
CA ASN A 598 -20.72 -37.48 19.40
C ASN A 598 -22.18 -37.02 19.36
N ARG A 599 -22.62 -36.53 18.20
CA ARG A 599 -24.01 -36.13 17.92
C ARG A 599 -24.89 -37.34 17.58
N GLY A 600 -24.30 -38.49 17.26
CA GLY A 600 -25.00 -39.72 16.93
C GLY A 600 -25.67 -40.42 18.11
N SER A 601 -26.70 -41.21 17.81
CA SER A 601 -27.44 -42.06 18.77
C SER A 601 -26.71 -43.35 19.17
N SER A 602 -25.51 -43.58 18.64
CA SER A 602 -24.73 -44.80 18.77
C SER A 602 -23.29 -44.49 19.21
N ARG A 603 -22.61 -45.46 19.83
CA ARG A 603 -21.19 -45.31 20.21
C ARG A 603 -20.34 -45.03 18.95
N ARG A 604 -19.33 -44.19 19.10
CA ARG A 604 -18.33 -43.86 18.07
C ARG A 604 -16.91 -44.03 18.59
N THR A 605 -16.01 -44.44 17.71
CA THR A 605 -14.59 -44.64 17.98
C THR A 605 -13.79 -43.81 17.00
N VAL A 606 -13.19 -42.72 17.47
CA VAL A 606 -12.46 -41.75 16.65
C VAL A 606 -10.97 -42.07 16.72
N LYS A 607 -10.32 -42.28 15.58
CA LYS A 607 -8.86 -42.15 15.48
C LYS A 607 -8.51 -40.71 15.16
N LEU A 608 -7.61 -40.12 15.93
CA LEU A 608 -7.24 -38.71 15.81
C LEU A 608 -5.72 -38.56 15.74
N HIS A 609 -5.24 -37.88 14.72
CA HIS A 609 -3.86 -37.44 14.54
C HIS A 609 -3.80 -35.92 14.71
N LEU A 610 -2.81 -35.46 15.47
CA LEU A 610 -2.52 -34.05 15.70
C LEU A 610 -1.10 -33.77 15.22
N TYR A 611 -0.93 -32.81 14.32
CA TYR A 611 0.36 -32.37 13.80
C TYR A 611 0.52 -30.87 14.06
N LEU A 612 1.53 -30.50 14.86
CA LEU A 612 1.82 -29.11 15.21
C LEU A 612 3.09 -28.64 14.49
N SER A 613 2.93 -27.59 13.70
CA SER A 613 4.02 -26.85 13.05
C SER A 613 3.98 -25.38 13.45
N VAL A 614 5.12 -24.70 13.27
CA VAL A 614 5.16 -23.25 13.21
C VAL A 614 4.60 -22.78 11.87
N THR A 615 4.02 -21.60 11.82
CA THR A 615 3.52 -21.02 10.57
C THR A 615 3.86 -19.53 10.51
N TYR A 616 4.28 -19.04 9.36
CA TYR A 616 4.28 -17.60 9.11
C TYR A 616 2.83 -17.11 9.10
N TYR A 617 2.59 -15.83 9.38
CA TYR A 617 1.20 -15.33 9.42
C TYR A 617 0.47 -15.43 8.06
N THR A 618 1.20 -15.68 6.98
CA THR A 618 0.71 -15.98 5.62
C THR A 618 0.18 -17.40 5.44
N GLY A 619 0.22 -18.25 6.47
CA GLY A 619 -0.16 -19.65 6.39
C GLY A 619 0.95 -20.59 5.88
N VAL A 620 2.10 -20.05 5.44
CA VAL A 620 3.28 -20.86 5.06
C VAL A 620 3.80 -21.61 6.28
N THR A 621 3.69 -22.94 6.26
CA THR A 621 4.12 -23.80 7.37
C THR A 621 5.61 -24.13 7.35
N GLY A 622 6.22 -24.17 8.53
CA GLY A 622 7.50 -24.84 8.75
C GLY A 622 7.29 -26.33 9.05
N SER A 623 8.39 -27.05 9.29
CA SER A 623 8.35 -28.48 9.64
C SER A 623 7.50 -28.75 10.89
N ILE A 624 6.72 -29.83 10.86
CA ILE A 624 6.04 -30.39 12.03
C ILE A 624 7.09 -30.70 13.11
N PHE A 625 7.00 -30.06 14.27
CA PHE A 625 7.93 -30.24 15.38
C PHE A 625 7.35 -31.09 16.52
N LYS A 626 6.03 -31.32 16.52
CA LYS A 626 5.35 -32.18 17.50
C LYS A 626 4.14 -32.89 16.87
N GLU A 627 4.01 -34.19 17.13
CA GLU A 627 2.84 -34.98 16.73
C GLU A 627 2.24 -35.76 17.90
N SER A 628 0.96 -36.14 17.80
CA SER A 628 0.28 -37.04 18.72
C SER A 628 -0.77 -37.86 17.98
N LYS A 629 -0.91 -39.14 18.34
CA LYS A 629 -1.94 -40.05 17.82
C LYS A 629 -2.74 -40.60 18.98
N LYS A 630 -4.08 -40.59 18.86
CA LYS A 630 -5.02 -40.98 19.90
C LYS A 630 -6.17 -41.79 19.30
N GLU A 631 -6.77 -42.64 20.12
CA GLU A 631 -8.05 -43.27 19.83
C GLU A 631 -9.01 -42.95 20.99
N VAL A 632 -10.19 -42.43 20.67
CA VAL A 632 -11.18 -41.91 21.63
C VAL A 632 -12.50 -42.63 21.41
N VAL A 633 -13.12 -43.13 22.49
CA VAL A 633 -14.40 -43.85 22.43
C VAL A 633 -15.49 -42.97 23.04
N LEU A 634 -16.41 -42.49 22.22
CA LEU A 634 -17.50 -41.60 22.60
C LEU A 634 -18.81 -42.40 22.77
N ALA A 635 -19.45 -42.26 23.92
CA ALA A 635 -20.85 -42.66 24.10
C ALA A 635 -21.80 -41.73 23.30
N PRO A 636 -23.06 -42.12 23.03
CA PRO A 636 -24.04 -41.23 22.40
C PRO A 636 -24.21 -39.93 23.19
N GLY A 637 -24.15 -38.78 22.52
CA GLY A 637 -24.27 -37.46 23.16
C GLY A 637 -23.09 -37.02 24.03
N ALA A 638 -22.02 -37.83 24.14
CA ALA A 638 -20.88 -37.51 24.99
C ALA A 638 -19.83 -36.64 24.28
N SER A 639 -19.10 -35.87 25.09
CA SER A 639 -17.93 -35.10 24.66
C SER A 639 -16.68 -35.51 25.44
N GLU A 640 -15.54 -35.61 24.75
CA GLU A 640 -14.23 -35.92 25.33
C GLU A 640 -13.17 -34.90 24.90
N GLN A 641 -12.14 -34.73 25.73
CA GLN A 641 -11.06 -33.76 25.51
C GLN A 641 -9.70 -34.45 25.27
N VAL A 642 -9.01 -34.05 24.21
CA VAL A 642 -7.67 -34.52 23.85
C VAL A 642 -6.68 -33.37 23.98
N THR A 643 -5.83 -33.42 25.00
CA THR A 643 -4.85 -32.36 25.28
C THR A 643 -3.46 -32.64 24.69
N MET A 644 -2.80 -31.58 24.22
CA MET A 644 -1.39 -31.56 23.82
C MET A 644 -0.70 -30.38 24.55
N PRO A 645 0.05 -30.62 25.65
CA PRO A 645 0.90 -29.59 26.25
C PRO A 645 2.14 -29.36 25.38
N VAL A 646 2.62 -28.12 25.32
CA VAL A 646 3.76 -27.68 24.50
C VAL A 646 4.61 -26.70 25.31
N ALA A 647 5.82 -27.10 25.68
CA ALA A 647 6.71 -26.27 26.48
C ALA A 647 7.47 -25.25 25.62
N TYR A 648 7.85 -24.10 26.20
CA TYR A 648 8.62 -23.05 25.52
C TYR A 648 9.90 -23.59 24.88
N LYS A 649 10.60 -24.51 25.58
CA LYS A 649 11.80 -25.19 25.05
C LYS A 649 11.57 -26.04 23.79
N GLU A 650 10.33 -26.48 23.54
CA GLU A 650 9.97 -27.28 22.36
C GLU A 650 9.68 -26.38 21.16
N TYR A 651 8.87 -25.32 21.33
CA TYR A 651 8.49 -24.46 20.20
C TYR A 651 9.51 -23.36 19.88
N ARG A 652 10.26 -22.85 20.88
CA ARG A 652 11.27 -21.77 20.72
C ARG A 652 12.20 -21.93 19.52
N PRO A 653 12.91 -23.08 19.30
CA PRO A 653 13.89 -23.19 18.21
C PRO A 653 13.26 -23.18 16.80
N HIS A 654 11.92 -23.23 16.70
CA HIS A 654 11.19 -23.19 15.45
C HIS A 654 10.48 -21.85 15.21
N LEU A 655 10.39 -20.96 16.21
CA LEU A 655 9.61 -19.73 16.12
C LEU A 655 9.99 -18.86 14.91
N VAL A 656 8.98 -18.49 14.14
CA VAL A 656 9.04 -17.49 13.07
C VAL A 656 8.29 -16.23 13.50
N ASP A 657 8.22 -15.22 12.63
CA ASP A 657 7.51 -13.96 12.91
C ASP A 657 6.09 -14.16 13.44
N GLN A 658 5.68 -13.25 14.31
CA GLN A 658 4.37 -13.21 14.97
C GLN A 658 4.10 -14.35 15.98
N GLY A 659 5.02 -15.31 16.12
CA GLY A 659 4.88 -16.42 17.07
C GLY A 659 3.67 -17.30 16.79
N ALA A 660 3.29 -17.43 15.52
CA ALA A 660 2.12 -18.21 15.09
C ALA A 660 2.45 -19.69 14.88
N MET A 661 1.48 -20.55 15.20
CA MET A 661 1.57 -22.00 15.08
C MET A 661 0.26 -22.57 14.52
N LEU A 662 0.38 -23.58 13.67
CA LEU A 662 -0.74 -24.28 13.05
C LEU A 662 -0.85 -25.69 13.63
N LEU A 663 -2.01 -25.99 14.22
CA LEU A 663 -2.41 -27.36 14.51
C LEU A 663 -3.25 -27.89 13.34
N ASN A 664 -2.72 -28.90 12.64
CA ASN A 664 -3.51 -29.72 11.74
C ASN A 664 -4.06 -30.91 12.55
N VAL A 665 -5.38 -31.02 12.63
CA VAL A 665 -6.07 -32.16 13.26
C VAL A 665 -6.76 -32.96 12.16
N SER A 666 -6.43 -34.24 12.04
CA SER A 666 -7.02 -35.14 11.06
C SER A 666 -7.38 -36.50 11.66
N GLY A 667 -8.34 -37.21 11.10
CA GLY A 667 -8.83 -38.45 11.70
C GLY A 667 -10.02 -39.07 10.98
N HIS A 668 -10.52 -40.18 11.55
CA HIS A 668 -11.74 -40.82 11.08
C HIS A 668 -12.53 -41.46 12.22
N VAL A 669 -13.85 -41.51 12.04
CA VAL A 669 -14.80 -42.25 12.87
C VAL A 669 -14.93 -43.67 12.32
N LYS A 670 -14.55 -44.69 13.11
CA LYS A 670 -14.49 -46.09 12.64
C LYS A 670 -15.83 -46.64 12.14
N GLU A 671 -16.93 -46.27 12.79
CA GLU A 671 -18.24 -46.88 12.56
C GLU A 671 -19.03 -46.24 11.41
N SER A 672 -18.80 -44.94 11.11
CA SER A 672 -19.49 -44.20 10.04
C SER A 672 -18.59 -43.92 8.82
N GLY A 673 -17.27 -44.03 8.96
CA GLY A 673 -16.32 -43.61 7.93
C GLY A 673 -16.20 -42.09 7.79
N GLN A 674 -16.86 -41.30 8.66
CA GLN A 674 -16.74 -39.84 8.66
C GLN A 674 -15.27 -39.44 8.85
N VAL A 675 -14.73 -38.68 7.91
CA VAL A 675 -13.43 -38.03 8.04
C VAL A 675 -13.58 -36.79 8.91
N LEU A 676 -12.66 -36.61 9.84
CA LEU A 676 -12.51 -35.37 10.60
C LEU A 676 -11.24 -34.68 10.12
N ALA A 677 -11.35 -33.44 9.66
CA ALA A 677 -10.22 -32.60 9.26
C ALA A 677 -10.48 -31.17 9.72
N LYS A 678 -9.50 -30.54 10.38
CA LYS A 678 -9.54 -29.11 10.71
C LYS A 678 -8.13 -28.54 10.86
N GLN A 679 -7.98 -27.31 10.39
CA GLN A 679 -6.83 -26.46 10.67
C GLN A 679 -7.19 -25.45 11.76
N HIS A 680 -6.30 -25.25 12.73
CA HIS A 680 -6.47 -24.24 13.78
C HIS A 680 -5.16 -23.49 14.01
N THR A 681 -5.14 -22.20 13.68
CA THR A 681 -4.00 -21.32 13.93
C THR A 681 -4.20 -20.53 15.21
N PHE A 682 -3.14 -20.45 16.02
CA PHE A 682 -3.06 -19.66 17.24
C PHE A 682 -1.70 -18.95 17.31
N ARG A 683 -1.54 -17.98 18.20
CA ARG A 683 -0.28 -17.25 18.40
C ARG A 683 0.09 -17.11 19.87
N VAL A 684 1.38 -16.96 20.12
CA VAL A 684 1.91 -16.57 21.43
C VAL A 684 2.03 -15.04 21.49
N ARG A 685 1.45 -14.39 22.50
CA ARG A 685 1.42 -12.92 22.58
C ARG A 685 2.76 -12.33 23.02
N THR A 686 3.12 -11.18 22.47
CA THR A 686 4.21 -10.32 22.96
C THR A 686 3.68 -9.33 24.00
N PRO A 687 4.51 -8.84 24.93
CA PRO A 687 4.13 -7.77 25.86
C PRO A 687 4.20 -6.39 25.18
N ASP A 688 3.45 -5.44 25.73
CA ASP A 688 3.41 -4.06 25.25
C ASP A 688 4.45 -3.15 25.96
N LEU A 689 4.73 -2.00 25.36
CA LEU A 689 5.50 -0.92 25.97
C LEU A 689 4.58 -0.03 26.81
N SER A 690 4.94 0.23 28.07
CA SER A 690 4.26 1.24 28.89
C SER A 690 4.90 2.60 28.65
N LEU A 691 4.13 3.55 28.13
CA LEU A 691 4.54 4.95 27.95
C LEU A 691 3.87 5.82 29.01
N THR A 692 4.60 6.79 29.56
CA THR A 692 4.07 7.75 30.55
C THR A 692 4.68 9.13 30.31
N LEU A 693 3.85 10.15 30.18
CA LEU A 693 4.28 11.54 30.03
C LEU A 693 4.68 12.11 31.41
N LEU A 694 5.86 12.73 31.51
CA LEU A 694 6.40 13.21 32.80
C LEU A 694 6.16 14.71 33.06
N GLY A 695 5.53 15.42 32.12
CA GLY A 695 5.18 16.84 32.21
C GLY A 695 3.98 17.20 31.34
N ALA A 696 3.56 18.46 31.35
CA ALA A 696 2.54 18.95 30.42
C ALA A 696 3.15 19.15 29.03
N ALA A 697 2.43 18.76 27.96
CA ALA A 697 2.83 19.06 26.59
C ALA A 697 2.31 20.44 26.17
N VAL A 698 3.21 21.33 25.74
CA VAL A 698 2.89 22.67 25.25
C VAL A 698 3.67 22.91 23.95
N VAL A 699 3.03 23.52 22.95
CA VAL A 699 3.70 23.85 21.68
C VAL A 699 4.93 24.73 21.93
N GLY A 700 6.08 24.28 21.42
CA GLY A 700 7.37 24.99 21.54
C GLY A 700 8.08 24.83 22.90
N GLN A 701 7.63 23.94 23.78
CA GLN A 701 8.29 23.64 25.07
C GLN A 701 8.78 22.18 25.08
N GLU A 702 9.91 21.91 25.74
CA GLU A 702 10.40 20.53 25.90
C GLU A 702 9.51 19.73 26.85
N CYS A 703 9.18 18.51 26.45
CA CYS A 703 8.43 17.55 27.25
C CYS A 703 9.16 16.20 27.26
N GLU A 704 9.00 15.43 28.34
CA GLU A 704 9.69 14.15 28.56
C GLU A 704 8.69 12.99 28.62
N VAL A 705 8.95 11.93 27.86
CA VAL A 705 8.24 10.64 27.98
C VAL A 705 9.15 9.60 28.63
N GLN A 706 8.57 8.83 29.55
CA GLN A 706 9.14 7.60 30.09
C GLN A 706 8.61 6.41 29.30
N ILE A 707 9.48 5.48 28.93
CA ILE A 707 9.13 4.22 28.26
C ILE A 707 9.64 3.07 29.13
N ILE A 708 8.75 2.22 29.62
CA ILE A 708 9.08 1.05 30.43
C ILE A 708 8.82 -0.21 29.62
N PHE A 709 9.79 -1.13 29.64
CA PHE A 709 9.69 -2.45 29.06
C PHE A 709 10.25 -3.51 30.01
N LYS A 710 9.59 -4.66 30.11
CA LYS A 710 10.14 -5.84 30.77
C LYS A 710 10.34 -6.96 29.76
N ASN A 711 11.56 -7.48 29.70
CA ASN A 711 11.88 -8.68 28.92
C ASN A 711 11.05 -9.88 29.45
N PRO A 712 10.19 -10.51 28.65
CA PRO A 712 9.40 -11.66 29.07
C PRO A 712 10.22 -12.97 29.05
N LEU A 713 11.39 -12.98 28.41
CA LEU A 713 12.18 -14.19 28.19
C LEU A 713 13.17 -14.45 29.33
N PRO A 714 13.51 -15.74 29.60
CA PRO A 714 14.60 -16.11 30.51
C PRO A 714 16.01 -15.94 29.89
N ILE A 715 16.13 -15.21 28.78
CA ILE A 715 17.39 -14.96 28.05
C ILE A 715 17.57 -13.48 27.79
N THR A 716 18.82 -13.05 27.61
CA THR A 716 19.16 -11.70 27.13
C THR A 716 18.59 -11.44 25.73
N LEU A 717 17.91 -10.30 25.55
CA LEU A 717 17.67 -9.70 24.24
C LEU A 717 18.92 -8.92 23.85
N THR A 718 19.45 -9.13 22.65
CA THR A 718 20.69 -8.48 22.19
C THR A 718 20.41 -7.38 21.17
N ASN A 719 21.23 -6.33 21.13
CA ASN A 719 21.13 -5.26 20.12
C ASN A 719 19.71 -4.65 20.02
N VAL A 720 19.06 -4.41 21.16
CA VAL A 720 17.69 -3.90 21.24
C VAL A 720 17.61 -2.48 20.67
N VAL A 721 16.69 -2.28 19.73
CA VAL A 721 16.41 -0.99 19.09
C VAL A 721 14.99 -0.57 19.39
N PHE A 722 14.82 0.63 19.94
CA PHE A 722 13.53 1.30 20.04
C PHE A 722 13.35 2.27 18.87
N ARG A 723 12.12 2.42 18.38
CA ARG A 723 11.73 3.47 17.43
C ARG A 723 10.60 4.28 18.04
N LEU A 724 10.59 5.60 17.81
CA LEU A 724 9.66 6.56 18.42
C LEU A 724 9.23 7.60 17.38
N GLU A 725 7.92 7.79 17.20
CA GLU A 725 7.33 8.70 16.21
C GLU A 725 5.96 9.21 16.67
N GLY A 726 5.59 10.44 16.28
CA GLY A 726 4.24 10.96 16.46
C GLY A 726 4.04 12.29 15.73
N SER A 727 3.03 12.37 14.86
CA SER A 727 2.73 13.58 14.07
C SER A 727 2.52 14.80 14.97
N GLY A 728 3.25 15.88 14.69
CA GLY A 728 3.24 17.10 15.50
C GLY A 728 3.96 17.02 16.86
N LEU A 729 4.57 15.88 17.22
CA LEU A 729 5.27 15.64 18.49
C LEU A 729 6.76 15.32 18.30
N GLN A 730 7.07 14.32 17.47
CA GLN A 730 8.40 13.73 17.33
C GLN A 730 8.53 13.10 15.94
N ARG A 731 9.37 13.68 15.08
CA ARG A 731 9.79 13.06 13.82
C ARG A 731 10.51 11.72 14.08
N PRO A 732 10.55 10.77 13.13
CA PRO A 732 11.08 9.42 13.36
C PRO A 732 12.44 9.39 14.07
N LYS A 733 12.51 8.73 15.23
CA LYS A 733 13.68 8.68 16.11
C LYS A 733 14.03 7.22 16.43
N VAL A 734 15.27 6.82 16.16
CA VAL A 734 15.79 5.47 16.42
C VAL A 734 16.76 5.50 17.60
N LEU A 735 16.62 4.56 18.53
CA LEU A 735 17.36 4.51 19.80
C LEU A 735 17.95 3.11 20.01
N ASN A 736 19.27 2.99 19.91
CA ASN A 736 19.98 1.74 20.19
C ASN A 736 20.25 1.66 21.71
N VAL A 737 19.67 0.66 22.39
CA VAL A 737 19.75 0.50 23.84
C VAL A 737 20.83 -0.50 24.26
N GLY A 738 21.21 -1.42 23.35
CA GLY A 738 22.16 -2.48 23.63
C GLY A 738 21.44 -3.75 24.10
N ASP A 739 21.99 -4.44 25.09
CA ASP A 739 21.47 -5.73 25.55
C ASP A 739 20.60 -5.56 26.81
N ILE A 740 19.52 -6.35 26.90
CA ILE A 740 18.57 -6.38 28.04
C ILE A 740 18.52 -7.80 28.60
N GLY A 741 18.88 -7.98 29.87
CA GLY A 741 18.98 -9.28 30.53
C GLY A 741 17.66 -10.06 30.64
N GLY A 742 17.74 -11.37 30.84
CA GLY A 742 16.57 -12.23 31.03
C GLY A 742 15.72 -11.81 32.22
N ASN A 743 14.42 -11.60 32.01
CA ASN A 743 13.45 -11.04 32.97
C ASN A 743 13.74 -9.59 33.46
N GLU A 744 14.70 -8.87 32.89
CA GLU A 744 15.04 -7.50 33.28
C GLU A 744 13.95 -6.49 32.85
N THR A 745 13.79 -5.43 33.65
CA THR A 745 12.95 -4.27 33.33
C THR A 745 13.83 -3.06 33.06
N VAL A 746 13.69 -2.45 31.88
CA VAL A 746 14.36 -1.19 31.52
C VAL A 746 13.39 -0.02 31.57
N THR A 747 13.91 1.16 31.92
CA THR A 747 13.19 2.42 31.91
C THR A 747 13.99 3.43 31.11
N LEU A 748 13.48 3.80 29.93
CA LEU A 748 14.03 4.85 29.09
C LEU A 748 13.34 6.18 29.37
N ARG A 749 14.07 7.26 29.14
CA ARG A 749 13.60 8.65 29.20
C ARG A 749 13.95 9.32 27.88
N GLN A 750 13.02 10.05 27.28
CA GLN A 750 13.20 10.72 26.00
C GLN A 750 12.51 12.08 25.99
N THR A 751 13.25 13.12 25.61
CA THR A 751 12.66 14.44 25.36
C THR A 751 12.27 14.64 23.91
N PHE A 752 11.23 15.46 23.71
CA PHE A 752 10.69 15.92 22.44
C PHE A 752 10.05 17.30 22.61
N VAL A 753 9.76 18.01 21.51
CA VAL A 753 9.16 19.36 21.52
C VAL A 753 7.92 19.34 20.62
N PRO A 754 6.70 19.45 21.17
CA PRO A 754 5.49 19.52 20.37
C PRO A 754 5.48 20.75 19.46
N VAL A 755 5.08 20.57 18.20
CA VAL A 755 4.98 21.64 17.18
C VAL A 755 3.54 21.91 16.73
N ARG A 756 2.60 20.99 16.99
CA ARG A 756 1.18 21.17 16.69
C ARG A 756 0.31 20.93 17.95
N PRO A 757 -0.71 21.77 18.22
CA PRO A 757 -1.59 21.62 19.38
C PRO A 757 -2.65 20.52 19.18
N GLY A 758 -3.43 20.24 20.22
CA GLY A 758 -4.56 19.31 20.21
C GLY A 758 -4.18 17.88 20.62
N PRO A 759 -5.12 16.92 20.54
CA PRO A 759 -4.86 15.52 20.83
C PRO A 759 -3.97 14.92 19.73
N ARG A 760 -2.78 14.44 20.09
CA ARG A 760 -1.85 13.72 19.21
C ARG A 760 -1.49 12.38 19.85
N GLN A 761 -0.85 11.48 19.11
CA GLN A 761 -0.39 10.19 19.62
C GLN A 761 1.13 10.04 19.44
N LEU A 762 1.80 9.51 20.47
CA LEU A 762 3.22 9.17 20.43
C LEU A 762 3.35 7.64 20.49
N ILE A 763 3.93 7.07 19.45
CA ILE A 763 4.00 5.63 19.21
C ILE A 763 5.44 5.16 19.39
N ALA A 764 5.64 4.05 20.09
CA ALA A 764 6.93 3.39 20.20
C ALA A 764 6.87 1.91 19.78
N SER A 765 7.98 1.41 19.26
CA SER A 765 8.24 -0.02 19.06
C SER A 765 9.58 -0.44 19.65
N LEU A 766 9.73 -1.74 19.90
CA LEU A 766 10.98 -2.40 20.30
C LEU A 766 11.20 -3.60 19.38
N ASP A 767 12.41 -3.69 18.83
CA ASP A 767 12.86 -4.75 17.92
C ASP A 767 14.19 -5.33 18.40
N SER A 768 14.33 -6.66 18.33
CA SER A 768 15.55 -7.39 18.67
C SER A 768 15.55 -8.79 18.01
N PRO A 769 16.70 -9.44 17.79
CA PRO A 769 16.77 -10.77 17.17
C PRO A 769 16.09 -11.89 17.97
N GLN A 770 15.82 -11.69 19.26
CA GLN A 770 15.15 -12.67 20.13
C GLN A 770 13.67 -12.33 20.40
N LEU A 771 13.25 -11.09 20.15
CA LEU A 771 11.89 -10.61 20.41
C LEU A 771 11.56 -9.39 19.54
N SER A 772 10.55 -9.51 18.71
CA SER A 772 9.96 -8.45 17.88
C SER A 772 8.50 -8.21 18.27
N GLN A 773 7.74 -7.44 17.48
CA GLN A 773 6.32 -7.09 17.72
C GLN A 773 5.98 -6.41 19.06
N VAL A 774 6.95 -5.98 19.84
CA VAL A 774 6.74 -5.20 21.07
C VAL A 774 6.49 -3.74 20.68
N HIS A 775 5.39 -3.15 21.17
CA HIS A 775 4.94 -1.82 20.77
C HIS A 775 4.09 -1.17 21.86
N GLY A 776 3.87 0.15 21.77
CA GLY A 776 2.98 0.87 22.69
C GLY A 776 2.70 2.28 22.21
N VAL A 777 1.70 2.93 22.81
CA VAL A 777 1.21 4.25 22.42
C VAL A 777 0.75 5.03 23.65
N ILE A 778 0.91 6.36 23.61
CA ILE A 778 0.30 7.29 24.56
C ILE A 778 -0.39 8.43 23.79
N GLN A 779 -1.60 8.80 24.22
CA GLN A 779 -2.24 10.05 23.78
C GLN A 779 -1.62 11.22 24.54
N VAL A 780 -1.26 12.27 23.79
CA VAL A 780 -0.65 13.50 24.29
C VAL A 780 -1.53 14.66 23.88
N ASP A 781 -2.22 15.27 24.85
CA ASP A 781 -3.04 16.45 24.62
C ASP A 781 -2.18 17.71 24.72
N VAL A 782 -1.83 18.30 23.57
CA VAL A 782 -0.87 19.41 23.48
C VAL A 782 -1.57 20.77 23.62
N ALA A 783 -1.20 21.55 24.63
CA ALA A 783 -1.68 22.91 24.80
C ALA A 783 -1.01 23.89 23.81
N PRO A 784 -1.74 24.91 23.31
CA PRO A 784 -1.14 26.00 22.52
C PRO A 784 -0.05 26.77 23.28
N ALA A 785 0.88 27.37 22.55
CA ALA A 785 1.97 28.16 23.12
C ALA A 785 1.44 29.34 23.97
N SER A 786 2.02 29.53 25.16
CA SER A 786 1.54 30.46 26.19
C SER A 786 1.93 31.92 25.89
N GLY A 787 1.41 32.51 24.81
CA GLY A 787 1.81 33.84 24.38
C GLY A 787 1.02 34.42 23.22
N GLY A 788 -0.28 34.64 23.40
CA GLY A 788 -1.18 35.23 22.38
C GLY A 788 -0.95 36.72 22.06
N ARG A 789 0.28 37.10 21.70
CA ARG A 789 0.54 38.30 20.89
C ARG A 789 0.89 37.86 19.49
N VAL A 790 0.07 38.27 18.53
CA VAL A 790 0.43 38.22 17.10
C VAL A 790 1.65 39.12 16.93
N PHE A 791 2.83 38.52 16.76
CA PHE A 791 3.98 39.24 16.24
C PHE A 791 3.73 39.48 14.75
N SER A 792 3.23 40.67 14.42
CA SER A 792 3.37 41.22 13.07
C SER A 792 4.86 41.26 12.74
N GLU A 793 5.26 40.60 11.64
CA GLU A 793 6.68 40.51 11.26
C GLU A 793 7.26 41.89 10.95
N ALA A 794 8.01 42.43 11.91
CA ALA A 794 8.96 43.50 11.66
C ALA A 794 10.26 42.84 11.18
N GLY A 795 10.58 43.00 9.89
CA GLY A 795 11.70 42.29 9.26
C GLY A 795 13.04 42.52 9.95
N GLY A 796 13.76 41.42 10.23
CA GLY A 796 15.08 41.43 10.85
C GLY A 796 15.90 40.19 10.48
N ASP A 797 17.00 40.39 9.76
CA ASP A 797 17.92 39.33 9.34
C ASP A 797 18.57 38.63 10.55
N SER A 798 18.32 37.34 10.73
CA SER A 798 19.06 36.49 11.69
C SER A 798 19.16 35.04 11.22
N ARG A 799 20.11 34.78 10.31
CA ARG A 799 20.46 33.40 9.90
C ARG A 799 21.36 32.73 10.94
N SER A 800 20.85 31.69 11.61
CA SER A 800 21.66 30.70 12.33
C SER A 800 21.24 29.29 11.90
N GLY A 801 21.82 28.80 10.80
CA GLY A 801 21.58 27.44 10.32
C GLY A 801 22.44 26.43 11.09
N GLU A 802 21.81 25.49 11.79
CA GLU A 802 22.53 24.36 12.39
C GLU A 802 23.01 23.39 11.31
N SER A 803 24.32 23.10 11.31
CA SER A 803 24.94 22.24 10.33
C SER A 803 24.90 20.77 10.75
N ILE A 804 24.30 19.91 9.94
CA ILE A 804 24.31 18.46 10.13
C ILE A 804 25.77 17.94 10.16
N PRO A 805 26.24 17.29 11.24
CA PRO A 805 27.58 16.71 11.28
C PRO A 805 27.66 15.45 10.41
N MET A 806 28.45 15.49 9.34
CA MET A 806 28.78 14.29 8.57
C MET A 806 29.70 13.37 9.40
N ALA A 807 29.23 12.18 9.77
CA ALA A 807 30.09 11.13 10.26
C ALA A 807 31.01 10.61 9.14
N SER A 808 32.32 10.75 9.32
CA SER A 808 33.32 10.28 8.34
C SER A 808 33.44 8.76 8.32
N ARG A 809 33.53 8.17 7.12
CA ARG A 809 33.84 6.75 6.95
C ARG A 809 35.26 6.43 7.45
N GLY A 810 35.37 5.74 8.57
CA GLY A 810 36.55 4.90 8.88
C GLY A 810 36.42 3.56 8.16
N GLY A 811 37.54 3.00 7.68
CA GLY A 811 37.55 1.71 7.00
C GLY A 811 38.59 0.75 7.57
N ALA A 812 38.14 -0.44 7.92
CA ALA A 812 38.89 -1.67 8.14
C ALA A 812 37.93 -2.84 7.89
#